data_AF-A0A6I2FS18-F1
#
_entry.id   AF-A0A6I2FS18-F1
#
_cell.length_a   1.000
_cell.length_b   1.000
_cell.length_c   1.000
_cell.angle_alpha   90.00
_cell.angle_beta   90.00
_cell.angle_gamma   90.00
#
_symmetry.space_group_name_H-M   'P 1'
#
loop_
_entity.id
_entity.type
_entity.pdbx_description
1 polymer ?
#
loop_
_entity_poly.entity_id
_entity_poly.type
_entity_poly.pdbx_seq_one_letter_code
_entity_poly.pdbx_strand_id
1 'polypeptide(L)'
;MTAEGVLTAAPWATRELGLGLRHGNSYVLPGEWQIAELIEPGLRRNPRRGHLLVSTVLGKHLPTDPHRVIEAGNRLGDLVREQIDGPVIVLGFAETATGLGHCVAARIQARCYLHSTRRTVPTAEVLTGFEEGHSHATSHMLQPAPAGIFRNQLPMVLVDDEISTGATALDAIRALHAFNPRPHYVLASLVDMRTAADRIAFDAAALDLGVRIDTVCLASGETLLPADLVDSVAALPDPQLNPAAAVRGRVARIALPWPETVPEGGRHGILNSDIADFESAVTDAATTLRHELHALPWETEARSADGSLGRPVVVLAHEEFMYLPLRLAAALAEGGVPTRYQTTTRSPAYVLDEPGYPLRRGFRFIAPESGEESSRYLYNAHWPEPGAAEPILLVIADEPADTDRLTAEGGLLDVLTASGADVVLAVLRGADPRRLAAVRTAAGIGGSNTVPGIGSGDAVAAVLPALPPPLRGPEFGSYAPDEVAWLLKDLSAVDLEADVAERERRIQSGAAHYAESLPVEYQPDAAYRELFDKVLAESAERLASAVATVSELVVAERGENIVLVSLARAGTPVGVLMRRWLRTRGLEVPHYAVSIVRDRGIDSVALDYLARHHDPSSIVFVDGWTGKGAITRELGEALDAYHAAGGARFNDELVVLADPGSCVRTYGTRDDFLIASACLNSTVSGLVSRTVLNDTLIGPRDFHGAKFYRELAGEDVSARLVDAVSVQFDTVRPWIAEQLAAIQRSDRTPDWAGWASVEKVRAEYGISSVNFVKPGVGETTRVLLRRLPWRVLVRDADAPEHAHIRMLAAARDVPVEVVPDLAYACMGLIKDVSDQ
;
A
#
# COMPACT_ATOMS: atom_id res chain seq x y z
N MET A 1 -57.37 -25.52 -4.62
CA MET A 1 -57.01 -26.95 -4.64
C MET A 1 -55.81 -27.13 -3.74
N THR A 2 -55.87 -28.17 -2.93
CA THR A 2 -55.05 -28.45 -1.75
C THR A 2 -53.57 -28.64 -2.05
N ALA A 3 -52.75 -28.24 -1.07
CA ALA A 3 -51.32 -28.46 -0.96
C ALA A 3 -50.98 -29.96 -0.99
N GLU A 4 -50.55 -30.46 -2.15
CA GLU A 4 -49.66 -31.61 -2.24
C GLU A 4 -48.29 -31.07 -2.62
N GLY A 5 -47.50 -30.75 -1.59
CA GLY A 5 -46.11 -30.38 -1.73
C GLY A 5 -45.33 -31.55 -2.28
N VAL A 6 -44.69 -31.35 -3.43
CA VAL A 6 -43.56 -32.17 -3.87
C VAL A 6 -42.57 -32.16 -2.71
N LEU A 7 -42.39 -33.31 -2.03
CA LEU A 7 -41.30 -33.52 -1.09
C LEU A 7 -39.99 -33.35 -1.86
N THR A 8 -39.41 -32.14 -1.82
CA THR A 8 -38.09 -31.90 -2.37
C THR A 8 -37.11 -32.77 -1.59
N ALA A 9 -36.46 -33.71 -2.26
CA ALA A 9 -35.44 -34.54 -1.66
C ALA A 9 -34.38 -33.67 -0.98
N ALA A 10 -33.86 -34.12 0.16
CA ALA A 10 -32.80 -33.39 0.86
C ALA A 10 -31.60 -33.11 -0.08
N PRO A 11 -30.93 -31.95 0.07
CA PRO A 11 -29.75 -31.61 -0.72
C PRO A 11 -28.71 -32.72 -0.70
N TRP A 12 -27.99 -32.91 -1.81
CA TRP A 12 -27.02 -33.99 -1.96
C TRP A 12 -25.96 -33.97 -0.84
N ALA A 13 -25.40 -32.79 -0.53
CA ALA A 13 -24.39 -32.66 0.52
C ALA A 13 -24.93 -33.00 1.93
N THR A 14 -26.22 -32.77 2.17
CA THR A 14 -26.88 -33.18 3.41
C THR A 14 -27.10 -34.68 3.46
N ARG A 15 -27.59 -35.27 2.37
CA ARG A 15 -27.89 -36.70 2.29
C ARG A 15 -26.64 -37.57 2.35
N GLU A 16 -25.61 -37.21 1.57
CA GLU A 16 -24.41 -38.04 1.41
C GLU A 16 -23.33 -37.74 2.44
N LEU A 17 -23.20 -36.48 2.86
CA LEU A 17 -22.11 -36.03 3.74
C LEU A 17 -22.60 -35.51 5.09
N GLY A 18 -23.91 -35.44 5.36
CA GLY A 18 -24.42 -34.94 6.63
C GLY A 18 -24.26 -33.43 6.86
N LEU A 19 -23.88 -32.66 5.84
CA LEU A 19 -23.81 -31.19 5.91
C LEU A 19 -25.23 -30.61 6.00
N GLY A 20 -25.63 -30.17 7.19
CA GLY A 20 -26.99 -29.69 7.45
C GLY A 20 -27.06 -28.19 7.69
N LEU A 21 -28.21 -27.59 7.36
CA LEU A 21 -28.55 -26.21 7.70
C LEU A 21 -29.82 -26.22 8.54
N ARG A 22 -29.79 -25.58 9.72
CA ARG A 22 -30.94 -25.46 10.60
C ARG A 22 -31.43 -24.03 10.64
N HIS A 23 -32.70 -23.82 10.32
CA HIS A 23 -33.34 -22.52 10.48
C HIS A 23 -33.59 -22.19 11.96
N GLY A 24 -33.28 -20.96 12.34
CA GLY A 24 -33.65 -20.37 13.63
C GLY A 24 -34.84 -19.43 13.46
N ASN A 25 -34.58 -18.18 13.06
CA ASN A 25 -35.58 -17.13 12.91
C ASN A 25 -35.47 -16.46 11.53
N SER A 26 -36.60 -15.94 11.02
CA SER A 26 -36.64 -14.92 9.97
C SER A 26 -36.96 -13.57 10.60
N TYR A 27 -36.29 -12.50 10.19
CA TYR A 27 -36.48 -11.14 10.74
C TYR A 27 -37.32 -10.24 9.83
N VAL A 28 -37.85 -10.81 8.74
CA VAL A 28 -38.83 -10.19 7.85
C VAL A 28 -40.22 -10.80 8.11
N LEU A 29 -41.13 -10.79 7.12
CA LEU A 29 -42.46 -11.37 7.27
C LEU A 29 -42.38 -12.85 7.68
N PRO A 30 -43.21 -13.30 8.65
CA PRO A 30 -43.18 -14.69 9.12
C PRO A 30 -43.41 -15.70 7.99
N GLY A 31 -42.47 -16.63 7.84
CA GLY A 31 -42.54 -17.73 6.86
C GLY A 31 -41.81 -17.48 5.54
N GLU A 32 -41.41 -16.25 5.25
CA GLU A 32 -40.59 -15.92 4.06
C GLU A 32 -39.10 -15.83 4.42
N TRP A 33 -38.24 -16.01 3.41
CA TRP A 33 -36.79 -15.87 3.47
C TRP A 33 -36.14 -16.78 4.51
N GLN A 34 -36.60 -18.03 4.56
CA GLN A 34 -35.98 -19.03 5.42
C GLN A 34 -34.55 -19.35 4.92
N ILE A 35 -33.73 -19.95 5.78
CA ILE A 35 -32.35 -20.32 5.41
C ILE A 35 -32.30 -21.17 4.14
N ALA A 36 -33.21 -22.14 4.01
CA ALA A 36 -33.30 -23.00 2.83
C ALA A 36 -33.70 -22.26 1.54
N GLU A 37 -34.27 -21.06 1.65
CA GLU A 37 -34.63 -20.21 0.49
C GLU A 37 -33.53 -19.20 0.13
N LEU A 38 -32.56 -19.01 1.03
CA LEU A 38 -31.45 -18.06 0.92
C LEU A 38 -30.14 -18.72 0.50
N ILE A 39 -29.90 -19.95 0.99
CA ILE A 39 -28.65 -20.67 0.81
C ILE A 39 -28.87 -22.19 0.68
N GLU A 40 -27.98 -22.84 -0.08
CA GLU A 40 -27.89 -24.29 -0.22
C GLU A 40 -26.51 -24.82 0.21
N PRO A 41 -26.42 -26.03 0.76
CA PRO A 41 -25.16 -26.63 1.16
C PRO A 41 -24.34 -27.05 -0.07
N GLY A 42 -23.21 -26.38 -0.29
CA GLY A 42 -22.20 -26.72 -1.29
C GLY A 42 -20.87 -27.10 -0.63
N LEU A 43 -19.90 -27.47 -1.46
CA LEU A 43 -18.60 -27.97 -1.01
C LEU A 43 -17.45 -27.16 -1.61
N ARG A 44 -16.31 -27.19 -0.91
CA ARG A 44 -15.04 -26.68 -1.42
C ARG A 44 -13.90 -27.54 -0.92
N ARG A 45 -12.89 -27.76 -1.75
CA ARG A 45 -11.68 -28.47 -1.32
C ARG A 45 -10.74 -27.51 -0.61
N ASN A 46 -10.82 -27.49 0.71
CA ASN A 46 -9.96 -26.69 1.56
C ASN A 46 -9.64 -27.45 2.86
N PRO A 47 -8.36 -27.48 3.29
CA PRO A 47 -7.92 -28.30 4.43
C PRO A 47 -8.47 -27.84 5.79
N ARG A 48 -9.07 -26.65 5.87
CA ARG A 48 -9.64 -26.09 7.11
C ARG A 48 -11.17 -25.98 7.08
N ARG A 49 -11.80 -25.89 5.91
CA ARG A 49 -13.25 -25.67 5.77
C ARG A 49 -13.77 -26.32 4.48
N GLY A 50 -14.28 -27.55 4.60
CA GLY A 50 -14.77 -28.37 3.47
C GLY A 50 -16.15 -28.01 2.90
N HIS A 51 -16.83 -27.00 3.46
CA HIS A 51 -18.17 -26.57 3.04
C HIS A 51 -18.16 -25.17 2.41
N LEU A 52 -19.23 -24.87 1.68
CA LEU A 52 -19.58 -23.58 1.11
C LEU A 52 -21.09 -23.38 1.27
N LEU A 53 -21.55 -22.18 1.66
CA LEU A 53 -22.97 -21.85 1.59
C LEU A 53 -23.24 -21.16 0.25
N VAL A 54 -23.98 -21.84 -0.61
CA VAL A 54 -24.28 -21.35 -1.95
C VAL A 54 -25.53 -20.48 -1.89
N SER A 55 -25.36 -19.16 -2.03
CA SER A 55 -26.52 -18.26 -2.08
C SER A 55 -27.40 -18.52 -3.32
N THR A 56 -28.70 -18.65 -3.07
CA THR A 56 -29.76 -18.77 -4.08
C THR A 56 -30.36 -17.42 -4.49
N VAL A 57 -29.90 -16.33 -3.85
CA VAL A 57 -30.50 -14.99 -4.00
C VAL A 57 -29.50 -13.91 -4.38
N LEU A 58 -28.20 -14.21 -4.52
CA LEU A 58 -27.18 -13.21 -4.88
C LEU A 58 -26.71 -13.27 -6.33
N GLY A 59 -27.06 -14.31 -7.08
CA GLY A 59 -26.45 -14.52 -8.40
C GLY A 59 -24.96 -14.89 -8.34
N LYS A 60 -24.42 -15.29 -7.18
CA LYS A 60 -22.97 -15.57 -7.08
C LYS A 60 -22.57 -16.83 -7.82
N HIS A 61 -23.24 -17.94 -7.55
CA HIS A 61 -22.93 -19.24 -8.15
C HIS A 61 -24.09 -19.80 -8.99
N LEU A 62 -25.30 -19.26 -8.81
CA LEU A 62 -26.51 -19.70 -9.49
C LEU A 62 -27.08 -18.55 -10.34
N PRO A 63 -27.46 -18.78 -11.61
CA PRO A 63 -28.27 -17.84 -12.38
C PRO A 63 -29.58 -17.52 -11.65
N THR A 64 -29.71 -16.28 -11.20
CA THR A 64 -30.79 -15.84 -10.30
C THR A 64 -31.66 -14.78 -10.99
N ASP A 65 -32.95 -14.72 -10.67
CA ASP A 65 -33.79 -13.60 -11.12
C ASP A 65 -33.24 -12.27 -10.57
N PRO A 66 -32.89 -11.28 -11.42
CA PRO A 66 -32.34 -10.00 -10.96
C PRO A 66 -33.26 -9.29 -9.95
N HIS A 67 -34.59 -9.41 -10.07
CA HIS A 67 -35.50 -8.79 -9.12
C HIS A 67 -35.42 -9.44 -7.74
N ARG A 68 -35.18 -10.76 -7.68
CA ARG A 68 -34.98 -11.47 -6.41
C ARG A 68 -33.70 -11.02 -5.71
N VAL A 69 -32.64 -10.75 -6.47
CA VAL A 69 -31.37 -10.21 -5.92
C VAL A 69 -31.58 -8.81 -5.36
N ILE A 70 -32.23 -7.94 -6.13
CA ILE A 70 -32.55 -6.57 -5.69
C ILE A 70 -33.47 -6.59 -4.46
N GLU A 71 -34.48 -7.46 -4.45
CA GLU A 71 -35.41 -7.60 -3.33
C GLU A 71 -34.71 -8.07 -2.05
N ALA A 72 -33.81 -9.04 -2.13
CA ALA A 72 -33.03 -9.48 -0.97
C ALA A 72 -32.23 -8.32 -0.35
N GLY A 73 -31.58 -7.50 -1.18
CA GLY A 73 -30.87 -6.30 -0.73
C GLY A 73 -31.80 -5.21 -0.19
N ASN A 74 -32.98 -5.02 -0.79
CA ASN A 74 -33.98 -4.07 -0.31
C ASN A 74 -34.52 -4.46 1.08
N ARG A 75 -34.83 -5.75 1.29
CA ARG A 75 -35.29 -6.25 2.58
C ARG A 75 -34.24 -6.10 3.66
N LEU A 76 -32.98 -6.38 3.32
CA LEU A 76 -31.87 -6.16 4.24
C LEU A 76 -31.71 -4.66 4.54
N GLY A 77 -31.86 -3.80 3.54
CA GLY A 77 -31.85 -2.35 3.71
C GLY A 77 -32.98 -1.83 4.61
N ASP A 78 -34.17 -2.43 4.55
CA ASP A 78 -35.27 -2.06 5.45
C ASP A 78 -34.93 -2.37 6.91
N LEU A 79 -34.30 -3.52 7.19
CA LEU A 79 -33.82 -3.85 8.54
C LEU A 79 -32.68 -2.92 9.00
N VAL A 80 -31.77 -2.57 8.10
CA VAL A 80 -30.71 -1.59 8.39
C VAL A 80 -31.31 -0.23 8.75
N ARG A 81 -32.36 0.20 8.05
CA ARG A 81 -33.04 1.48 8.30
C ARG A 81 -33.59 1.58 9.72
N GLU A 82 -34.02 0.47 10.31
CA GLU A 82 -34.50 0.44 11.71
C GLU A 82 -33.40 0.67 12.74
N GLN A 83 -32.12 0.50 12.36
CA GLN A 83 -30.99 0.67 13.26
C GLN A 83 -30.36 2.06 13.21
N ILE A 84 -30.62 2.86 12.17
CA ILE A 84 -29.90 4.10 11.90
C ILE A 84 -30.81 5.33 11.98
N ASP A 85 -30.27 6.41 12.55
CA ASP A 85 -30.91 7.72 12.61
C ASP A 85 -30.11 8.73 11.78
N GLY A 86 -30.48 8.92 10.52
CA GLY A 86 -29.88 9.93 9.63
C GLY A 86 -28.86 9.39 8.61
N PRO A 87 -27.94 10.26 8.10
CA PRO A 87 -27.02 9.90 7.03
C PRO A 87 -26.05 8.79 7.44
N VAL A 88 -25.83 7.83 6.54
CA VAL A 88 -25.01 6.62 6.79
C VAL A 88 -24.04 6.36 5.64
N ILE A 89 -22.91 5.74 5.96
CA ILE A 89 -21.99 5.18 4.96
C ILE A 89 -22.23 3.66 4.88
N VAL A 90 -22.39 3.12 3.68
CA VAL A 90 -22.48 1.68 3.49
C VAL A 90 -21.19 1.18 2.84
N LEU A 91 -20.61 0.13 3.41
CA LEU A 91 -19.41 -0.53 2.89
C LEU A 91 -19.72 -2.01 2.63
N GLY A 92 -19.69 -2.42 1.35
CA GLY A 92 -19.81 -3.83 0.97
C GLY A 92 -18.44 -4.52 0.96
N PHE A 93 -18.35 -5.74 1.47
CA PHE A 93 -17.11 -6.52 1.36
C PHE A 93 -17.00 -7.18 -0.01
N ALA A 94 -15.86 -6.98 -0.66
CA ALA A 94 -15.54 -7.74 -1.85
C ALA A 94 -15.34 -9.22 -1.47
N GLU A 95 -15.83 -10.16 -2.27
CA GLU A 95 -16.43 -9.93 -3.57
C GLU A 95 -17.96 -9.99 -3.54
N THR A 96 -18.51 -10.96 -2.83
CA THR A 96 -19.92 -11.35 -2.96
C THR A 96 -20.89 -10.28 -2.47
N ALA A 97 -20.47 -9.47 -1.50
CA ALA A 97 -21.33 -8.44 -0.93
C ALA A 97 -21.24 -7.08 -1.64
N THR A 98 -20.45 -6.93 -2.72
CA THR A 98 -20.39 -5.64 -3.45
C THR A 98 -21.70 -5.32 -4.18
N GLY A 99 -22.42 -6.32 -4.69
CA GLY A 99 -23.75 -6.13 -5.27
C GLY A 99 -24.81 -5.90 -4.19
N LEU A 100 -24.80 -6.77 -3.17
CA LEU A 100 -25.75 -6.72 -2.04
C LEU A 100 -25.67 -5.40 -1.27
N GLY A 101 -24.46 -4.96 -0.93
CA GLY A 101 -24.23 -3.70 -0.22
C GLY A 101 -24.70 -2.49 -1.02
N HIS A 102 -24.59 -2.53 -2.35
CA HIS A 102 -25.08 -1.46 -3.19
C HIS A 102 -26.62 -1.43 -3.20
N CYS A 103 -27.29 -2.58 -3.27
CA CYS A 103 -28.75 -2.65 -3.12
C CYS A 103 -29.20 -2.10 -1.76
N VAL A 104 -28.53 -2.48 -0.67
CA VAL A 104 -28.79 -1.93 0.68
C VAL A 104 -28.64 -0.42 0.69
N ALA A 105 -27.54 0.10 0.14
CA ALA A 105 -27.27 1.53 0.11
C ALA A 105 -28.27 2.33 -0.72
N ALA A 106 -28.65 1.81 -1.89
CA ALA A 106 -29.67 2.40 -2.74
C ALA A 106 -31.03 2.42 -2.02
N ARG A 107 -31.39 1.31 -1.35
CA ARG A 107 -32.64 1.21 -0.60
C ARG A 107 -32.74 2.26 0.49
N ILE A 108 -31.70 2.42 1.30
CA ILE A 108 -31.69 3.35 2.44
C ILE A 108 -31.27 4.77 2.06
N GLN A 109 -30.99 5.03 0.78
CA GLN A 109 -30.49 6.32 0.28
C GLN A 109 -29.24 6.76 1.05
N ALA A 110 -28.30 5.84 1.22
CA ALA A 110 -27.07 6.05 1.97
C ALA A 110 -26.32 7.28 1.44
N ARG A 111 -25.64 8.01 2.34
CA ARG A 111 -24.87 9.19 1.95
C ARG A 111 -23.80 8.84 0.92
N CYS A 112 -23.13 7.71 1.14
CA CYS A 112 -22.14 7.13 0.24
C CYS A 112 -22.20 5.60 0.36
N TYR A 113 -22.10 4.93 -0.78
CA TYR A 113 -21.76 3.52 -0.85
C TYR A 113 -20.34 3.36 -1.36
N LEU A 114 -19.54 2.53 -0.68
CA LEU A 114 -18.21 2.10 -1.07
C LEU A 114 -18.18 0.57 -1.00
N HIS A 115 -17.29 -0.10 -1.72
CA HIS A 115 -16.94 -1.48 -1.40
C HIS A 115 -15.43 -1.63 -1.32
N SER A 116 -14.96 -2.64 -0.57
CA SER A 116 -13.56 -3.02 -0.68
C SER A 116 -13.27 -3.55 -2.08
N THR A 117 -12.02 -3.44 -2.50
CA THR A 117 -11.58 -3.93 -3.80
C THR A 117 -10.23 -4.60 -3.68
N ARG A 118 -10.03 -5.62 -4.52
CA ARG A 118 -8.71 -6.25 -4.71
C ARG A 118 -8.07 -5.79 -6.02
N ARG A 119 -8.73 -4.91 -6.76
CA ARG A 119 -8.24 -4.39 -8.05
C ARG A 119 -7.39 -3.15 -7.81
N THR A 120 -6.20 -3.16 -8.40
CA THR A 120 -5.37 -1.96 -8.50
C THR A 120 -5.82 -1.14 -9.70
N VAL A 121 -6.30 0.07 -9.46
CA VAL A 121 -6.63 1.03 -10.51
C VAL A 121 -5.52 2.08 -10.53
N PRO A 122 -4.70 2.19 -11.59
CA PRO A 122 -3.50 3.05 -11.60
C PRO A 122 -3.75 4.53 -11.25
N THR A 123 -4.96 5.02 -11.51
CA THR A 123 -5.36 6.41 -11.29
C THR A 123 -6.12 6.64 -9.98
N ALA A 124 -6.38 5.60 -9.19
CA ALA A 124 -7.12 5.70 -7.93
C ALA A 124 -6.18 5.78 -6.73
N GLU A 125 -6.49 6.67 -5.79
CA GLU A 125 -5.81 6.75 -4.49
C GLU A 125 -6.35 5.65 -3.56
N VAL A 126 -5.45 4.85 -2.97
CA VAL A 126 -5.82 3.90 -1.92
C VAL A 126 -5.83 4.63 -0.58
N LEU A 127 -7.00 4.74 0.03
CA LEU A 127 -7.18 5.42 1.30
C LEU A 127 -6.68 4.60 2.49
N THR A 128 -7.04 3.31 2.51
CA THR A 128 -6.65 2.35 3.55
C THR A 128 -6.92 0.93 3.05
N GLY A 129 -6.47 -0.08 3.78
CA GLY A 129 -6.74 -1.48 3.49
C GLY A 129 -6.76 -2.35 4.75
N PHE A 130 -7.28 -3.57 4.61
CA PHE A 130 -7.33 -4.57 5.68
C PHE A 130 -7.17 -5.99 5.12
N GLU A 131 -6.77 -6.93 5.98
CA GLU A 131 -6.62 -8.35 5.62
C GLU A 131 -7.82 -9.16 6.12
N GLU A 132 -8.27 -10.14 5.32
CA GLU A 132 -9.23 -11.14 5.78
C GLU A 132 -8.49 -12.33 6.41
N GLY A 133 -8.75 -12.62 7.68
CA GLY A 133 -8.00 -13.58 8.51
C GLY A 133 -8.02 -15.06 8.10
N HIS A 134 -8.51 -15.44 6.91
CA HIS A 134 -8.68 -16.84 6.50
C HIS A 134 -8.28 -17.19 5.04
N SER A 135 -7.55 -16.33 4.32
CA SER A 135 -7.00 -16.65 3.00
C SER A 135 -5.54 -16.20 2.89
N HIS A 136 -4.70 -17.08 2.33
CA HIS A 136 -3.23 -16.99 2.39
C HIS A 136 -2.57 -15.80 1.65
N ALA A 137 -3.29 -14.83 1.07
CA ALA A 137 -2.71 -13.61 0.46
C ALA A 137 -3.79 -12.70 -0.19
N THR A 138 -4.71 -12.10 0.55
CA THR A 138 -5.63 -11.10 -0.07
C THR A 138 -5.82 -9.88 0.81
N SER A 139 -5.09 -8.81 0.48
CA SER A 139 -5.32 -7.47 1.01
C SER A 139 -6.52 -6.83 0.30
N HIS A 140 -7.44 -6.27 1.09
CA HIS A 140 -8.56 -5.47 0.62
C HIS A 140 -8.18 -3.99 0.66
N MET A 141 -8.47 -3.25 -0.40
CA MET A 141 -8.22 -1.82 -0.52
C MET A 141 -9.53 -1.03 -0.51
N LEU A 142 -9.51 0.19 0.02
CA LEU A 142 -10.56 1.19 -0.13
C LEU A 142 -10.05 2.33 -1.00
N GLN A 143 -10.74 2.63 -2.11
CA GLN A 143 -10.30 3.62 -3.10
C GLN A 143 -11.31 4.77 -3.37
N PRO A 144 -11.86 5.44 -2.32
CA PRO A 144 -12.82 6.53 -2.51
C PRO A 144 -12.23 7.75 -3.22
N ALA A 145 -12.99 8.37 -4.13
CA ALA A 145 -12.55 9.50 -4.94
C ALA A 145 -13.45 10.75 -4.76
N PRO A 146 -13.06 11.80 -4.02
CA PRO A 146 -11.84 11.90 -3.22
C PRO A 146 -11.96 11.15 -1.88
N ALA A 147 -10.82 10.92 -1.21
CA ALA A 147 -10.76 10.32 0.13
C ALA A 147 -11.75 10.93 1.15
N GLY A 148 -12.01 12.24 1.04
CA GLY A 148 -12.89 12.99 1.93
C GLY A 148 -14.34 12.49 1.98
N ILE A 149 -14.84 11.81 0.95
CA ILE A 149 -16.22 11.26 0.98
C ILE A 149 -16.37 10.14 2.02
N PHE A 150 -15.26 9.49 2.38
CA PHE A 150 -15.23 8.42 3.37
C PHE A 150 -14.69 8.89 4.73
N ARG A 151 -13.97 10.01 4.80
CA ARG A 151 -13.45 10.60 6.06
C ARG A 151 -14.51 11.45 6.78
N ASN A 152 -15.42 10.77 7.47
CA ASN A 152 -16.44 11.39 8.33
C ASN A 152 -16.75 10.50 9.55
N GLN A 153 -17.60 10.94 10.47
CA GLN A 153 -17.99 10.18 11.68
C GLN A 153 -19.44 9.64 11.61
N LEU A 154 -20.03 9.56 10.41
CA LEU A 154 -21.38 8.98 10.26
C LEU A 154 -21.40 7.50 10.68
N PRO A 155 -22.56 6.95 11.09
CA PRO A 155 -22.71 5.51 11.23
C PRO A 155 -22.26 4.75 9.98
N MET A 156 -21.75 3.54 10.17
CA MET A 156 -21.28 2.69 9.07
C MET A 156 -21.99 1.35 9.04
N VAL A 157 -22.58 1.02 7.90
CA VAL A 157 -23.18 -0.29 7.65
C VAL A 157 -22.17 -1.13 6.88
N LEU A 158 -21.75 -2.25 7.47
CA LEU A 158 -20.89 -3.24 6.83
C LEU A 158 -21.79 -4.34 6.28
N VAL A 159 -21.68 -4.62 4.98
CA VAL A 159 -22.53 -5.61 4.32
C VAL A 159 -21.68 -6.81 3.90
N ASP A 160 -22.10 -7.98 4.34
CA ASP A 160 -21.55 -9.28 3.95
C ASP A 160 -22.67 -10.21 3.44
N ASP A 161 -22.35 -11.32 2.78
CA ASP A 161 -23.36 -12.29 2.37
C ASP A 161 -23.79 -13.20 3.53
N GLU A 162 -22.82 -13.71 4.29
CA GLU A 162 -23.03 -14.56 5.47
C GLU A 162 -22.19 -14.12 6.66
N ILE A 163 -22.71 -14.32 7.87
CA ILE A 163 -21.90 -14.25 9.10
C ILE A 163 -21.77 -15.66 9.66
N SER A 164 -20.55 -16.18 9.71
CA SER A 164 -20.25 -17.47 10.35
C SER A 164 -19.87 -17.28 11.82
N THR A 165 -18.60 -17.07 12.14
CA THR A 165 -18.15 -16.71 13.50
C THR A 165 -18.19 -15.20 13.75
N GLY A 166 -18.20 -14.40 12.68
CA GLY A 166 -18.10 -12.94 12.75
C GLY A 166 -16.69 -12.41 12.99
N ALA A 167 -15.67 -13.26 13.11
CA ALA A 167 -14.28 -12.83 13.34
C ALA A 167 -13.78 -11.86 12.25
N THR A 168 -14.00 -12.19 10.97
CA THR A 168 -13.64 -11.33 9.84
C THR A 168 -14.29 -9.95 9.92
N ALA A 169 -15.59 -9.90 10.27
CA ALA A 169 -16.31 -8.65 10.41
C ALA A 169 -15.78 -7.82 11.59
N LEU A 170 -15.43 -8.44 12.72
CA LEU A 170 -14.81 -7.74 13.85
C LEU A 170 -13.42 -7.20 13.51
N ASP A 171 -12.60 -7.95 12.80
CA ASP A 171 -11.28 -7.50 12.40
C ASP A 171 -11.37 -6.34 11.40
N ALA A 172 -12.33 -6.41 10.47
CA ALA A 172 -12.65 -5.28 9.60
C ALA A 172 -13.15 -4.06 10.38
N ILE A 173 -14.07 -4.23 11.35
CA ILE A 173 -14.53 -3.15 12.23
C ILE A 173 -13.34 -2.55 12.98
N ARG A 174 -12.48 -3.36 13.59
CA ARG A 174 -11.29 -2.89 14.33
C ARG A 174 -10.36 -2.10 13.43
N ALA A 175 -10.06 -2.60 12.23
CA ALA A 175 -9.20 -1.92 11.27
C ALA A 175 -9.81 -0.58 10.81
N LEU A 176 -11.09 -0.59 10.44
CA LEU A 176 -11.82 0.61 10.01
C LEU A 176 -11.97 1.62 11.15
N HIS A 177 -12.24 1.16 12.37
CA HIS A 177 -12.36 1.99 13.56
C HIS A 177 -11.03 2.61 13.95
N ALA A 178 -9.94 1.84 13.85
CA ALA A 178 -8.58 2.33 14.09
C ALA A 178 -8.09 3.33 13.02
N PHE A 179 -8.74 3.37 11.85
CA PHE A 179 -8.43 4.30 10.76
C PHE A 179 -9.32 5.56 10.80
N ASN A 180 -10.63 5.39 10.96
CA ASN A 180 -11.61 6.47 11.02
C ASN A 180 -12.77 6.09 11.97
N PRO A 181 -12.64 6.39 13.27
CA PRO A 181 -13.58 5.98 14.30
C PRO A 181 -15.02 6.39 14.00
N ARG A 182 -15.95 5.43 14.10
CA ARG A 182 -17.40 5.68 14.01
C ARG A 182 -18.07 5.41 15.37
N PRO A 183 -19.09 6.19 15.73
CA PRO A 183 -19.85 5.95 16.97
C PRO A 183 -20.73 4.69 16.88
N HIS A 184 -21.06 4.25 15.66
CA HIS A 184 -22.02 3.19 15.41
C HIS A 184 -21.68 2.39 14.15
N TYR A 185 -21.63 1.08 14.31
CA TYR A 185 -21.54 0.10 13.23
C TYR A 185 -22.79 -0.76 13.18
N VAL A 186 -23.27 -1.06 11.97
CA VAL A 186 -24.31 -2.04 11.72
C VAL A 186 -23.73 -3.11 10.81
N LEU A 187 -23.65 -4.34 11.28
CA LEU A 187 -23.30 -5.47 10.43
C LEU A 187 -24.59 -6.04 9.81
N ALA A 188 -24.64 -6.09 8.49
CA ALA A 188 -25.80 -6.56 7.74
C ALA A 188 -25.42 -7.77 6.87
N SER A 189 -26.19 -8.86 6.97
CA SER A 189 -25.98 -10.04 6.12
C SER A 189 -27.29 -10.68 5.66
N LEU A 190 -27.24 -11.57 4.67
CA LEU A 190 -28.42 -12.37 4.35
C LEU A 190 -28.71 -13.36 5.47
N VAL A 191 -27.66 -14.05 5.93
CA VAL A 191 -27.76 -15.06 6.99
C VAL A 191 -26.77 -14.81 8.12
N ASP A 192 -27.21 -15.06 9.35
CA ASP A 192 -26.37 -15.06 10.56
C ASP A 192 -26.34 -16.46 11.18
N MET A 193 -25.20 -17.15 11.03
CA MET A 193 -24.95 -18.51 11.48
C MET A 193 -24.14 -18.58 12.79
N ARG A 194 -23.97 -17.44 13.48
CA ARG A 194 -23.22 -17.36 14.72
C ARG A 194 -23.86 -18.16 15.84
N THR A 195 -23.01 -18.86 16.57
CA THR A 195 -23.38 -19.49 17.84
C THR A 195 -23.57 -18.44 18.93
N ALA A 196 -24.10 -18.85 20.10
CA ALA A 196 -24.19 -17.96 21.26
C ALA A 196 -22.81 -17.44 21.72
N ALA A 197 -21.76 -18.26 21.62
CA ALA A 197 -20.41 -17.87 22.00
C ALA A 197 -19.84 -16.79 21.07
N ASP A 198 -20.09 -16.91 19.77
CA ASP A 198 -19.68 -15.92 18.77
C ASP A 198 -20.36 -14.57 18.99
N ARG A 199 -21.66 -14.58 19.37
CA ARG A 199 -22.42 -13.35 19.69
C ARG A 199 -21.85 -12.65 20.93
N ILE A 200 -21.53 -13.41 21.99
CA ILE A 200 -20.88 -12.87 23.20
C ILE A 200 -19.51 -12.25 22.86
N ALA A 201 -18.73 -12.89 21.99
CA ALA A 201 -17.45 -12.34 21.54
C ALA A 201 -17.62 -11.02 20.78
N PHE A 202 -18.71 -10.89 20.01
CA PHE A 202 -19.09 -9.65 19.33
C PHE A 202 -19.44 -8.54 20.31
N ASP A 203 -20.26 -8.84 21.32
CA ASP A 203 -20.64 -7.88 22.37
C ASP A 203 -19.42 -7.41 23.18
N ALA A 204 -18.50 -8.34 23.52
CA ALA A 204 -17.25 -8.01 24.18
C ALA A 204 -16.38 -7.09 23.31
N ALA A 205 -16.27 -7.35 22.01
CA ALA A 205 -15.51 -6.49 21.10
C ALA A 205 -16.13 -5.08 20.97
N ALA A 206 -17.46 -4.95 21.00
CA ALA A 206 -18.15 -3.65 21.02
C ALA A 206 -17.80 -2.86 22.29
N LEU A 207 -17.80 -3.52 23.46
CA LEU A 207 -17.41 -2.93 24.73
C LEU A 207 -15.93 -2.51 24.75
N ASP A 208 -15.03 -3.37 24.28
CA ASP A 208 -13.58 -3.10 24.22
C ASP A 208 -13.26 -1.90 23.33
N LEU A 209 -13.99 -1.74 22.22
CA LEU A 209 -13.85 -0.61 21.31
C LEU A 209 -14.57 0.66 21.79
N GLY A 210 -15.47 0.56 22.76
CA GLY A 210 -16.29 1.69 23.22
C GLY A 210 -17.28 2.20 22.17
N VAL A 211 -17.80 1.32 21.31
CA VAL A 211 -18.72 1.65 20.21
C VAL A 211 -20.01 0.85 20.27
N ARG A 212 -21.07 1.36 19.64
CA ARG A 212 -22.29 0.58 19.39
C ARG A 212 -22.09 -0.29 18.14
N ILE A 213 -22.35 -1.59 18.25
CA ILE A 213 -22.36 -2.52 17.12
C ILE A 213 -23.68 -3.28 17.12
N ASP A 214 -24.52 -3.04 16.10
CA ASP A 214 -25.74 -3.83 15.89
C ASP A 214 -25.53 -4.85 14.77
N THR A 215 -26.29 -5.95 14.80
CA THR A 215 -26.34 -6.90 13.68
C THR A 215 -27.77 -7.04 13.17
N VAL A 216 -27.94 -7.01 11.85
CA VAL A 216 -29.20 -7.31 11.16
C VAL A 216 -28.98 -8.40 10.12
N CYS A 217 -29.96 -9.28 9.96
CA CYS A 217 -29.94 -10.31 8.93
C CYS A 217 -31.35 -10.67 8.47
N LEU A 218 -31.51 -11.25 7.27
CA LEU A 218 -32.82 -11.72 6.83
C LEU A 218 -33.25 -12.97 7.61
N ALA A 219 -32.30 -13.88 7.86
CA ALA A 219 -32.52 -15.06 8.69
C ALA A 219 -31.31 -15.44 9.53
N SER A 220 -31.54 -16.08 10.68
CA SER A 220 -30.49 -16.67 11.51
C SER A 220 -30.68 -18.17 11.67
N GLY A 221 -29.60 -18.90 11.92
CA GLY A 221 -29.64 -20.34 12.14
C GLY A 221 -28.28 -20.93 12.42
N GLU A 222 -28.10 -22.20 12.07
CA GLU A 222 -26.89 -22.96 12.38
C GLU A 222 -26.47 -23.87 11.23
N THR A 223 -25.15 -23.94 11.02
CA THR A 223 -24.53 -24.92 10.12
C THR A 223 -24.09 -26.14 10.92
N LEU A 224 -24.60 -27.31 10.56
CA LEU A 224 -24.25 -28.60 11.16
C LEU A 224 -23.15 -29.25 10.32
N LEU A 225 -21.96 -29.33 10.90
CA LEU A 225 -20.76 -29.87 10.24
C LEU A 225 -20.38 -31.23 10.84
N PRO A 226 -20.36 -32.31 10.06
CA PRO A 226 -19.73 -33.56 10.46
C PRO A 226 -18.24 -33.38 10.71
N ALA A 227 -17.69 -34.13 11.66
CA ALA A 227 -16.28 -34.03 12.06
C ALA A 227 -15.31 -34.47 10.95
N ASP A 228 -15.74 -35.40 10.10
CA ASP A 228 -14.96 -35.97 8.99
C ASP A 228 -15.18 -35.25 7.65
N LEU A 229 -15.99 -34.18 7.62
CA LEU A 229 -16.39 -33.51 6.36
C LEU A 229 -15.21 -33.12 5.47
N VAL A 230 -14.11 -32.62 6.05
CA VAL A 230 -12.92 -32.22 5.28
C VAL A 230 -12.31 -33.42 4.57
N ASP A 231 -12.19 -34.55 5.28
CA ASP A 231 -11.62 -35.79 4.74
C ASP A 231 -12.55 -36.40 3.70
N SER A 232 -13.87 -36.40 3.94
CA SER A 232 -14.86 -36.88 2.98
C SER A 232 -14.84 -36.08 1.68
N VAL A 233 -14.72 -34.75 1.76
CA VAL A 233 -14.64 -33.87 0.58
C VAL A 233 -13.30 -34.03 -0.15
N ALA A 234 -12.20 -34.24 0.57
CA ALA A 234 -10.89 -34.52 -0.02
C ALA A 234 -10.86 -35.85 -0.77
N ALA A 235 -11.64 -36.84 -0.31
CA ALA A 235 -11.75 -38.16 -0.93
C ALA A 235 -12.63 -38.20 -2.21
N LEU A 236 -13.41 -37.14 -2.48
CA LEU A 236 -14.21 -37.05 -3.71
C LEU A 236 -13.30 -36.98 -4.95
N PRO A 237 -13.74 -37.47 -6.12
CA PRO A 237 -12.96 -37.40 -7.36
C PRO A 237 -12.73 -35.95 -7.81
N ASP A 238 -11.70 -35.73 -8.64
CA ASP A 238 -11.43 -34.42 -9.20
C ASP A 238 -12.61 -33.94 -10.07
N PRO A 239 -13.10 -32.70 -9.87
CA PRO A 239 -14.23 -32.20 -10.62
C PRO A 239 -13.83 -31.98 -12.08
N GLN A 240 -14.72 -32.35 -13.00
CA GLN A 240 -14.57 -32.02 -14.41
C GLN A 240 -15.00 -30.57 -14.64
N LEU A 241 -14.05 -29.72 -15.03
CA LEU A 241 -14.27 -28.31 -15.37
C LEU A 241 -14.10 -28.09 -16.87
N ASN A 242 -14.59 -26.94 -17.37
CA ASN A 242 -14.49 -26.52 -18.76
C ASN A 242 -15.09 -27.54 -19.74
N PRO A 243 -16.41 -27.81 -19.65
CA PRO A 243 -17.07 -28.70 -20.60
C PRO A 243 -16.93 -28.16 -22.02
N ALA A 244 -16.65 -29.05 -22.97
CA ALA A 244 -16.49 -28.73 -24.38
C ALA A 244 -17.63 -29.32 -25.20
N ALA A 245 -18.17 -28.52 -26.12
CA ALA A 245 -19.17 -28.97 -27.09
C ALA A 245 -18.51 -29.33 -28.43
N ALA A 246 -19.21 -30.13 -29.25
CA ALA A 246 -18.74 -30.47 -30.59
C ALA A 246 -18.67 -29.25 -31.53
N VAL A 247 -19.51 -28.25 -31.29
CA VAL A 247 -19.57 -26.99 -32.04
C VAL A 247 -19.30 -25.85 -31.07
N ARG A 248 -18.37 -24.97 -31.44
CA ARG A 248 -18.05 -23.77 -30.68
C ARG A 248 -19.14 -22.72 -30.85
N GLY A 249 -19.50 -22.04 -29.76
CA GLY A 249 -20.42 -20.91 -29.79
C GLY A 249 -19.81 -19.65 -30.42
N ARG A 250 -20.66 -18.67 -30.73
CA ARG A 250 -20.26 -17.41 -31.38
C ARG A 250 -19.91 -16.35 -30.34
N VAL A 251 -19.09 -15.37 -30.73
CA VAL A 251 -18.81 -14.17 -29.93
C VAL A 251 -19.28 -12.93 -30.66
N ALA A 252 -19.95 -12.03 -29.95
CA ALA A 252 -20.19 -10.65 -30.38
C ALA A 252 -19.76 -9.66 -29.30
N ARG A 253 -19.52 -8.41 -29.69
CA ARG A 253 -19.06 -7.36 -28.77
C ARG A 253 -19.91 -6.11 -28.93
N ILE A 254 -20.29 -5.51 -27.81
CA ILE A 254 -21.10 -4.30 -27.73
C ILE A 254 -20.34 -3.28 -26.86
N ALA A 255 -20.28 -2.03 -27.32
CA ALA A 255 -19.82 -0.92 -26.48
C ALA A 255 -21.04 -0.23 -25.88
N LEU A 256 -21.08 -0.12 -24.55
CA LEU A 256 -22.15 0.57 -23.84
C LEU A 256 -21.79 2.04 -23.62
N PRO A 257 -22.74 2.96 -23.80
CA PRO A 257 -22.54 4.34 -23.40
C PRO A 257 -22.46 4.42 -21.88
N TRP A 258 -21.43 5.09 -21.37
CA TRP A 258 -21.33 5.40 -19.93
C TRP A 258 -20.61 6.74 -19.73
N PRO A 259 -21.16 7.70 -18.96
CA PRO A 259 -20.49 8.97 -18.71
C PRO A 259 -19.28 8.82 -17.78
N GLU A 260 -18.13 9.42 -18.15
CA GLU A 260 -16.87 9.33 -17.39
C GLU A 260 -16.90 10.00 -16.00
N THR A 261 -17.95 10.76 -15.69
CA THR A 261 -18.15 11.43 -14.39
C THR A 261 -19.21 10.75 -13.53
N VAL A 262 -19.83 9.68 -14.01
CA VAL A 262 -20.88 8.94 -13.29
C VAL A 262 -20.29 7.62 -12.81
N PRO A 263 -20.18 7.39 -11.49
CA PRO A 263 -19.62 6.15 -10.96
C PRO A 263 -20.48 4.95 -11.36
N GLU A 264 -19.87 3.96 -12.01
CA GLU A 264 -20.50 2.70 -12.43
C GLU A 264 -20.74 1.71 -11.29
N GLY A 265 -20.20 1.99 -10.11
CA GLY A 265 -20.25 1.11 -8.96
C GLY A 265 -19.65 1.76 -7.71
N GLY A 266 -19.53 0.97 -6.65
CA GLY A 266 -19.05 1.45 -5.36
C GLY A 266 -17.54 1.59 -5.25
N ARG A 267 -16.72 1.12 -6.22
CA ARG A 267 -15.25 1.05 -6.10
C ARG A 267 -14.62 2.38 -5.69
N HIS A 268 -15.08 3.47 -6.32
CA HIS A 268 -14.61 4.84 -6.07
C HIS A 268 -15.57 5.69 -5.24
N GLY A 269 -16.55 5.04 -4.62
CA GLY A 269 -17.64 5.66 -3.90
C GLY A 269 -18.72 6.19 -4.83
N ILE A 270 -19.98 5.85 -4.55
CA ILE A 270 -21.16 6.46 -5.17
C ILE A 270 -21.95 7.21 -4.09
N LEU A 271 -22.23 8.47 -4.35
CA LEU A 271 -22.95 9.35 -3.42
C LEU A 271 -24.43 9.33 -3.73
N ASN A 272 -25.27 9.63 -2.74
CA ASN A 272 -26.71 9.83 -2.97
C ASN A 272 -26.99 10.88 -4.07
N SER A 273 -26.11 11.88 -4.22
CA SER A 273 -26.20 12.90 -5.28
C SER A 273 -25.98 12.35 -6.68
N ASP A 274 -25.29 11.22 -6.82
CA ASP A 274 -24.92 10.65 -8.12
C ASP A 274 -26.03 9.72 -8.67
N ILE A 275 -27.01 9.34 -7.83
CA ILE A 275 -28.01 8.33 -8.16
C ILE A 275 -28.84 8.73 -9.37
N ALA A 276 -29.28 9.99 -9.47
CA ALA A 276 -30.09 10.43 -10.62
C ALA A 276 -29.33 10.26 -11.96
N ASP A 277 -28.06 10.63 -11.99
CA ASP A 277 -27.21 10.50 -13.18
C ASP A 277 -26.89 9.03 -13.48
N PHE A 278 -26.67 8.21 -12.43
CA PHE A 278 -26.52 6.77 -12.55
C PHE A 278 -27.76 6.11 -13.17
N GLU A 279 -28.96 6.43 -12.69
CA GLU A 279 -30.22 5.88 -13.23
C GLU A 279 -30.43 6.26 -14.71
N SER A 280 -30.08 7.50 -15.07
CA SER A 280 -30.11 7.94 -16.47
C SER A 280 -29.12 7.14 -17.32
N ALA A 281 -27.88 6.97 -16.85
CA ALA A 281 -26.85 6.22 -17.56
C ALA A 281 -27.22 4.72 -17.71
N VAL A 282 -27.83 4.11 -16.70
CA VAL A 282 -28.38 2.73 -16.79
C VAL A 282 -29.43 2.63 -17.87
N THR A 283 -30.35 3.61 -17.94
CA THR A 283 -31.42 3.62 -18.94
C THR A 283 -30.87 3.70 -20.36
N ASP A 284 -29.88 4.57 -20.59
CA ASP A 284 -29.21 4.73 -21.88
C ASP A 284 -28.45 3.45 -22.27
N ALA A 285 -27.65 2.90 -21.34
CA ALA A 285 -26.90 1.68 -21.54
C ALA A 285 -27.82 0.47 -21.83
N ALA A 286 -28.91 0.31 -21.09
CA ALA A 286 -29.88 -0.76 -21.30
C ALA A 286 -30.60 -0.62 -22.65
N THR A 287 -30.90 0.60 -23.07
CA THR A 287 -31.51 0.87 -24.38
C THR A 287 -30.59 0.46 -25.52
N THR A 288 -29.31 0.88 -25.48
CA THR A 288 -28.30 0.45 -26.46
C THR A 288 -28.12 -1.06 -26.44
N LEU A 289 -27.96 -1.65 -25.26
CA LEU A 289 -27.75 -3.09 -25.09
C LEU A 289 -28.88 -3.91 -25.73
N ARG A 290 -30.14 -3.55 -25.47
CA ARG A 290 -31.30 -4.23 -26.04
C ARG A 290 -31.38 -4.07 -27.57
N HIS A 291 -31.09 -2.87 -28.08
CA HIS A 291 -31.06 -2.62 -29.54
C HIS A 291 -30.00 -3.49 -30.22
N GLU A 292 -28.78 -3.49 -29.71
CA GLU A 292 -27.66 -4.25 -30.27
C GLU A 292 -27.88 -5.75 -30.15
N LEU A 293 -28.36 -6.26 -29.00
CA LEU A 293 -28.70 -7.68 -28.84
C LEU A 293 -29.75 -8.15 -29.85
N HIS A 294 -30.78 -7.34 -30.12
CA HIS A 294 -31.80 -7.65 -31.12
C HIS A 294 -31.26 -7.62 -32.56
N ALA A 295 -30.24 -6.81 -32.83
CA ALA A 295 -29.62 -6.71 -34.15
C ALA A 295 -28.67 -7.88 -34.47
N LEU A 296 -28.28 -8.68 -33.47
CA LEU A 296 -27.37 -9.81 -33.69
C LEU A 296 -28.06 -10.94 -34.49
N PRO A 297 -27.34 -11.57 -35.44
CA PRO A 297 -27.87 -12.63 -36.31
C PRO A 297 -27.88 -13.99 -35.58
N TRP A 298 -28.47 -14.04 -34.39
CA TRP A 298 -28.71 -15.27 -33.65
C TRP A 298 -30.06 -15.84 -34.08
N GLU A 299 -30.09 -17.13 -34.39
CA GLU A 299 -31.27 -17.79 -34.97
C GLU A 299 -32.52 -17.52 -34.11
N THR A 300 -33.39 -16.64 -34.61
CA THR A 300 -34.63 -16.16 -33.97
C THR A 300 -35.76 -17.20 -33.92
N GLU A 301 -35.48 -18.47 -34.25
CA GLU A 301 -36.51 -19.51 -34.39
C GLU A 301 -36.86 -20.24 -33.07
N ALA A 302 -36.12 -20.01 -31.98
CA ALA A 302 -36.46 -20.57 -30.68
C ALA A 302 -37.64 -19.80 -30.04
N ARG A 303 -38.86 -20.17 -30.41
CA ARG A 303 -40.07 -19.82 -29.63
C ARG A 303 -39.99 -20.53 -28.28
N SER A 304 -40.04 -19.79 -27.18
CA SER A 304 -40.25 -20.40 -25.86
C SER A 304 -41.62 -21.11 -25.82
N ALA A 305 -41.73 -22.15 -24.99
CA ALA A 305 -42.96 -22.94 -24.86
C ALA A 305 -44.19 -22.13 -24.40
N ASP A 306 -43.98 -20.92 -23.87
CA ASP A 306 -45.00 -19.98 -23.39
C ASP A 306 -45.34 -18.85 -24.39
N GLY A 307 -44.68 -18.80 -25.56
CA GLY A 307 -44.95 -17.79 -26.59
C GLY A 307 -44.25 -16.44 -26.41
N SER A 308 -43.32 -16.30 -25.46
CA SER A 308 -42.44 -15.13 -25.36
C SER A 308 -41.49 -14.98 -26.57
N LEU A 309 -41.17 -13.74 -26.94
CA LEU A 309 -40.27 -13.40 -28.05
C LEU A 309 -38.83 -13.28 -27.52
N GLY A 310 -37.92 -14.17 -27.96
CA GLY A 310 -36.46 -13.99 -27.80
C GLY A 310 -35.75 -15.12 -27.03
N ARG A 311 -34.46 -15.33 -27.34
CA ARG A 311 -33.60 -16.25 -26.57
C ARG A 311 -33.38 -15.70 -25.16
N PRO A 312 -33.36 -16.57 -24.13
CA PRO A 312 -33.03 -16.15 -22.78
C PRO A 312 -31.59 -15.61 -22.70
N VAL A 313 -31.34 -14.73 -21.72
CA VAL A 313 -30.03 -14.13 -21.47
C VAL A 313 -29.61 -14.39 -20.03
N VAL A 314 -28.38 -14.83 -19.81
CA VAL A 314 -27.74 -14.82 -18.50
C VAL A 314 -26.70 -13.70 -18.51
N VAL A 315 -26.97 -12.63 -17.76
CA VAL A 315 -26.04 -11.51 -17.57
C VAL A 315 -24.98 -11.91 -16.56
N LEU A 316 -23.72 -11.89 -16.98
CA LEU A 316 -22.55 -12.25 -16.20
C LEU A 316 -21.78 -10.99 -15.81
N ALA A 317 -21.85 -10.63 -14.53
CA ALA A 317 -20.94 -9.68 -13.90
C ALA A 317 -19.55 -10.29 -13.72
N HIS A 318 -18.52 -9.45 -13.62
CA HIS A 318 -17.15 -9.91 -13.37
C HIS A 318 -16.66 -9.53 -11.97
N GLU A 319 -16.54 -10.54 -11.11
CA GLU A 319 -16.04 -10.43 -9.73
C GLU A 319 -16.79 -9.39 -8.89
N GLU A 320 -16.11 -8.31 -8.47
CA GLU A 320 -16.64 -7.25 -7.62
C GLU A 320 -17.53 -6.25 -8.39
N PHE A 321 -17.53 -6.30 -9.73
CA PHE A 321 -18.32 -5.43 -10.59
C PHE A 321 -19.75 -5.95 -10.75
N MET A 322 -20.52 -5.93 -9.66
CA MET A 322 -21.80 -6.65 -9.57
C MET A 322 -23.04 -5.80 -9.83
N TYR A 323 -23.10 -4.58 -9.29
CA TYR A 323 -24.37 -3.83 -9.23
C TYR A 323 -24.84 -3.29 -10.58
N LEU A 324 -23.98 -2.65 -11.38
CA LEU A 324 -24.40 -2.17 -12.71
C LEU A 324 -24.87 -3.33 -13.61
N PRO A 325 -24.15 -4.47 -13.73
CA PRO A 325 -24.67 -5.60 -14.49
C PRO A 325 -25.99 -6.16 -13.95
N LEU A 326 -26.21 -6.14 -12.62
CA LEU A 326 -27.50 -6.49 -12.01
C LEU A 326 -28.61 -5.53 -12.45
N ARG A 327 -28.33 -4.23 -12.49
CA ARG A 327 -29.28 -3.20 -12.96
C ARG A 327 -29.61 -3.33 -14.45
N LEU A 328 -28.61 -3.65 -15.28
CA LEU A 328 -28.83 -3.97 -16.69
C LEU A 328 -29.65 -5.25 -16.87
N ALA A 329 -29.40 -6.28 -16.06
CA ALA A 329 -30.20 -7.51 -16.07
C ALA A 329 -31.68 -7.26 -15.73
N ALA A 330 -31.94 -6.44 -14.72
CA ALA A 330 -33.30 -6.03 -14.36
C ALA A 330 -33.96 -5.23 -15.51
N ALA A 331 -33.26 -4.25 -16.09
CA ALA A 331 -33.79 -3.45 -17.20
C ALA A 331 -34.09 -4.29 -18.46
N LEU A 332 -33.28 -5.33 -18.75
CA LEU A 332 -33.56 -6.27 -19.82
C LEU A 332 -34.82 -7.11 -19.54
N ALA A 333 -34.97 -7.59 -18.29
CA ALA A 333 -36.14 -8.34 -17.86
C ALA A 333 -37.43 -7.50 -17.94
N GLU A 334 -37.39 -6.26 -17.45
CA GLU A 334 -38.48 -5.28 -17.56
C GLU A 334 -38.79 -4.93 -19.02
N GLY A 335 -37.77 -4.94 -19.88
CA GLY A 335 -37.87 -4.79 -21.33
C GLY A 335 -38.43 -6.01 -22.07
N GLY A 336 -38.80 -7.08 -21.36
CA GLY A 336 -39.42 -8.28 -21.90
C GLY A 336 -38.46 -9.39 -22.33
N VAL A 337 -37.15 -9.25 -22.08
CA VAL A 337 -36.15 -10.29 -22.39
C VAL A 337 -36.05 -11.25 -21.21
N PRO A 338 -36.28 -12.57 -21.37
CA PRO A 338 -36.09 -13.53 -20.28
C PRO A 338 -34.65 -13.47 -19.77
N THR A 339 -34.45 -12.99 -18.55
CA THR A 339 -33.11 -12.66 -18.04
C THR A 339 -32.84 -13.30 -16.67
N ARG A 340 -31.60 -13.78 -16.50
CA ARG A 340 -31.01 -14.15 -15.21
C ARG A 340 -29.73 -13.35 -14.99
N TYR A 341 -29.38 -13.12 -13.74
CA TYR A 341 -28.16 -12.48 -13.30
C TYR A 341 -27.24 -13.49 -12.62
N GLN A 342 -25.95 -13.40 -12.93
CA GLN A 342 -24.91 -14.15 -12.29
C GLN A 342 -23.58 -13.37 -12.28
N THR A 343 -22.60 -13.76 -11.47
CA THR A 343 -21.25 -13.22 -11.51
C THR A 343 -20.17 -14.31 -11.46
N THR A 344 -18.96 -13.97 -11.92
CA THR A 344 -17.75 -14.79 -11.76
C THR A 344 -17.20 -14.70 -10.31
N THR A 345 -16.24 -15.55 -9.97
CA THR A 345 -15.59 -15.50 -8.66
C THR A 345 -14.13 -15.95 -8.65
N ARG A 346 -13.35 -15.46 -7.68
CA ARG A 346 -11.99 -15.95 -7.38
C ARG A 346 -11.97 -17.28 -6.62
N SER A 347 -13.05 -17.62 -5.91
CA SER A 347 -13.07 -18.72 -4.95
C SER A 347 -13.40 -20.06 -5.62
N PRO A 348 -12.53 -21.08 -5.55
CA PRO A 348 -12.83 -22.40 -6.10
C PRO A 348 -13.85 -23.14 -5.21
N ALA A 349 -15.00 -23.45 -5.80
CA ALA A 349 -15.99 -24.39 -5.28
C ALA A 349 -15.88 -25.76 -5.96
N TYR A 350 -16.33 -26.80 -5.26
CA TYR A 350 -16.38 -28.16 -5.80
C TYR A 350 -17.61 -28.32 -6.72
N VAL A 351 -17.41 -28.93 -7.87
CA VAL A 351 -18.44 -29.12 -8.91
C VAL A 351 -18.78 -30.59 -9.02
N LEU A 352 -20.07 -30.91 -9.01
CA LEU A 352 -20.57 -32.27 -9.09
C LEU A 352 -21.91 -32.28 -9.82
N ASP A 353 -21.98 -32.96 -10.96
CA ASP A 353 -23.21 -33.06 -11.74
C ASP A 353 -24.15 -34.15 -11.19
N GLU A 354 -24.63 -33.95 -9.96
CA GLU A 354 -25.56 -34.85 -9.27
C GLU A 354 -26.89 -34.15 -8.97
N PRO A 355 -28.04 -34.82 -9.15
CA PRO A 355 -29.33 -34.26 -8.74
C PRO A 355 -29.35 -33.87 -7.25
N GLY A 356 -29.73 -32.62 -6.99
CA GLY A 356 -29.78 -32.06 -5.64
C GLY A 356 -28.46 -31.45 -5.14
N TYR A 357 -27.42 -31.36 -5.97
CA TYR A 357 -26.23 -30.55 -5.69
C TYR A 357 -26.30 -29.20 -6.44
N PRO A 358 -25.99 -28.06 -5.80
CA PRO A 358 -26.18 -26.74 -6.42
C PRO A 358 -25.22 -26.43 -7.58
N LEU A 359 -23.97 -26.91 -7.54
CA LEU A 359 -22.93 -26.53 -8.50
C LEU A 359 -22.61 -27.68 -9.44
N ARG A 360 -23.35 -27.77 -10.55
CA ARG A 360 -23.32 -28.94 -11.44
C ARG A 360 -22.41 -28.77 -12.65
N ARG A 361 -22.11 -27.53 -13.01
CA ARG A 361 -21.19 -27.19 -14.11
C ARG A 361 -20.17 -26.15 -13.63
N GLY A 362 -18.92 -26.25 -14.08
CA GLY A 362 -17.87 -25.33 -13.67
C GLY A 362 -16.97 -24.91 -14.83
N PHE A 363 -16.61 -23.64 -14.84
CA PHE A 363 -15.71 -23.03 -15.77
C PHE A 363 -14.55 -22.41 -14.99
N ARG A 364 -13.32 -22.74 -15.37
CA ARG A 364 -12.08 -22.16 -14.86
C ARG A 364 -11.38 -21.44 -16.01
N PHE A 365 -11.06 -20.17 -15.80
CA PHE A 365 -10.42 -19.33 -16.80
C PHE A 365 -9.29 -18.50 -16.18
N ILE A 366 -8.40 -17.98 -17.01
CA ILE A 366 -7.33 -17.06 -16.57
C ILE A 366 -7.94 -15.72 -16.14
N ALA A 367 -7.36 -15.08 -15.13
CA ALA A 367 -7.78 -13.73 -14.77
C ALA A 367 -7.55 -12.77 -15.95
N PRO A 368 -8.57 -11.99 -16.36
CA PRO A 368 -8.42 -11.02 -17.43
C PRO A 368 -7.57 -9.82 -17.00
N GLU A 369 -7.55 -9.46 -15.72
CA GLU A 369 -6.77 -8.32 -15.22
C GLU A 369 -5.25 -8.55 -15.34
N SER A 370 -4.50 -7.50 -15.69
CA SER A 370 -3.03 -7.55 -15.81
C SER A 370 -2.36 -7.79 -14.45
N GLY A 371 -1.37 -8.69 -14.41
CA GLY A 371 -0.61 -9.01 -13.18
C GLY A 371 -1.28 -10.01 -12.24
N GLU A 372 -2.46 -10.52 -12.61
CA GLU A 372 -3.19 -11.52 -11.83
C GLU A 372 -2.96 -12.94 -12.40
N GLU A 373 -2.33 -13.81 -11.60
CA GLU A 373 -1.99 -15.18 -12.00
C GLU A 373 -2.99 -16.24 -11.50
N SER A 374 -3.81 -15.90 -10.51
CA SER A 374 -4.79 -16.84 -9.94
C SER A 374 -5.99 -17.03 -10.87
N SER A 375 -6.41 -18.27 -11.10
CA SER A 375 -7.58 -18.57 -11.93
C SER A 375 -8.87 -17.97 -11.35
N ARG A 376 -9.83 -17.73 -12.23
CA ARG A 376 -11.20 -17.31 -11.92
C ARG A 376 -12.18 -18.42 -12.30
N TYR A 377 -13.36 -18.36 -11.71
CA TYR A 377 -14.37 -19.40 -11.82
C TYR A 377 -15.75 -18.82 -12.14
N LEU A 378 -16.54 -19.61 -12.86
CA LEU A 378 -17.97 -19.41 -13.07
C LEU A 378 -18.66 -20.77 -12.93
N TYR A 379 -19.84 -20.80 -12.35
CA TYR A 379 -20.56 -22.04 -12.09
C TYR A 379 -21.91 -22.04 -12.80
N ASN A 380 -22.39 -23.19 -13.22
CA ASN A 380 -23.67 -23.40 -13.89
C ASN A 380 -23.81 -22.69 -15.25
N ALA A 381 -23.86 -21.36 -15.30
CA ALA A 381 -23.99 -20.54 -16.51
C ALA A 381 -24.96 -21.10 -17.55
N HIS A 382 -26.15 -21.52 -17.10
CA HIS A 382 -27.20 -22.09 -17.93
C HIS A 382 -28.57 -21.59 -17.46
N TRP A 383 -29.61 -21.85 -18.25
CA TRP A 383 -30.96 -21.51 -17.82
C TRP A 383 -31.49 -22.53 -16.80
N PRO A 384 -31.92 -22.13 -15.59
CA PRO A 384 -32.24 -23.07 -14.50
C PRO A 384 -33.35 -24.08 -14.83
N GLU A 385 -34.33 -23.68 -15.63
CA GLU A 385 -35.50 -24.49 -15.96
C GLU A 385 -35.15 -25.56 -17.02
N PRO A 386 -35.34 -26.87 -16.72
CA PRO A 386 -35.02 -27.95 -17.66
C PRO A 386 -35.79 -27.83 -18.99
N GLY A 387 -35.10 -28.05 -20.10
CA GLY A 387 -35.69 -28.02 -21.44
C GLY A 387 -35.91 -26.63 -22.04
N ALA A 388 -35.47 -25.57 -21.36
CA ALA A 388 -35.41 -24.23 -21.91
C ALA A 388 -34.38 -24.11 -23.05
N ALA A 389 -34.55 -23.10 -23.90
CA ALA A 389 -33.57 -22.78 -24.92
C ALA A 389 -32.23 -22.36 -24.29
N GLU A 390 -31.12 -22.72 -24.94
CA GLU A 390 -29.78 -22.32 -24.48
C GLU A 390 -29.66 -20.79 -24.45
N PRO A 391 -29.29 -20.22 -23.29
CA PRO A 391 -29.22 -18.79 -23.15
C PRO A 391 -28.03 -18.22 -23.91
N ILE A 392 -28.12 -16.93 -24.15
CA ILE A 392 -26.98 -16.08 -24.47
C ILE A 392 -26.27 -15.77 -23.16
N LEU A 393 -24.94 -15.94 -23.13
CA LEU A 393 -24.12 -15.50 -22.00
C LEU A 393 -23.64 -14.07 -22.27
N LEU A 394 -24.24 -13.11 -21.57
CA LEU A 394 -23.92 -11.69 -21.71
C LEU A 394 -22.92 -11.27 -20.64
N VAL A 395 -21.64 -11.25 -20.97
CA VAL A 395 -20.57 -10.77 -20.09
C VAL A 395 -20.54 -9.25 -20.09
N ILE A 396 -20.69 -8.63 -18.92
CA ILE A 396 -20.51 -7.20 -18.73
C ILE A 396 -19.15 -6.96 -18.06
N ALA A 397 -18.24 -6.26 -18.76
CA ALA A 397 -16.89 -5.97 -18.27
C ALA A 397 -16.61 -4.47 -18.20
N ASP A 398 -15.93 -4.05 -17.15
CA ASP A 398 -15.31 -2.73 -17.02
C ASP A 398 -13.88 -2.74 -17.56
N GLU A 399 -13.29 -1.55 -17.77
CA GLU A 399 -11.96 -1.37 -18.36
C GLU A 399 -10.84 -2.25 -17.75
N PRO A 400 -10.75 -2.47 -16.42
CA PRO A 400 -9.74 -3.37 -15.86
C PRO A 400 -9.81 -4.82 -16.35
N ALA A 401 -11.00 -5.31 -16.70
CA ALA A 401 -11.24 -6.68 -17.15
C ALA A 401 -11.36 -6.81 -18.67
N ASP A 402 -11.51 -5.70 -19.39
CA ASP A 402 -11.54 -5.68 -20.85
C ASP A 402 -10.13 -5.67 -21.45
N THR A 403 -9.45 -6.81 -21.33
CA THR A 403 -8.08 -7.01 -21.83
C THR A 403 -8.02 -8.13 -22.87
N ASP A 404 -6.90 -8.25 -23.58
CA ASP A 404 -6.65 -9.36 -24.50
C ASP A 404 -6.68 -10.73 -23.80
N ARG A 405 -6.43 -10.79 -22.48
CA ARG A 405 -6.50 -12.05 -21.69
C ARG A 405 -7.94 -12.56 -21.55
N LEU A 406 -8.94 -11.67 -21.65
CA LEU A 406 -10.35 -12.06 -21.59
C LEU A 406 -10.76 -12.93 -22.79
N THR A 407 -10.15 -12.68 -23.96
CA THR A 407 -10.43 -13.35 -25.23
C THR A 407 -9.37 -14.37 -25.65
N ALA A 408 -8.20 -14.37 -25.01
CA ALA A 408 -7.11 -15.32 -25.25
C ALA A 408 -7.52 -16.78 -24.94
N GLU A 409 -6.68 -17.73 -25.39
CA GLU A 409 -6.82 -19.15 -25.04
C GLU A 409 -6.86 -19.33 -23.51
N GLY A 410 -7.86 -20.05 -23.01
CA GLY A 410 -8.10 -20.21 -21.57
C GLY A 410 -8.73 -18.98 -20.88
N GLY A 411 -9.00 -17.90 -21.61
CA GLY A 411 -9.79 -16.75 -21.17
C GLY A 411 -11.28 -17.06 -21.01
N LEU A 412 -12.04 -16.14 -20.40
CA LEU A 412 -13.46 -16.34 -20.11
C LEU A 412 -14.27 -16.63 -21.39
N LEU A 413 -14.09 -15.81 -22.44
CA LEU A 413 -14.83 -15.96 -23.69
C LEU A 413 -14.44 -17.24 -24.43
N ASP A 414 -13.16 -17.61 -24.37
CA ASP A 414 -12.64 -18.84 -24.97
C ASP A 414 -13.29 -20.07 -24.33
N VAL A 415 -13.28 -20.15 -22.99
CA VAL A 415 -13.85 -21.24 -22.20
C VAL A 415 -15.36 -21.33 -22.36
N LEU A 416 -16.08 -20.21 -22.34
CA LEU A 416 -17.54 -20.19 -22.52
C LEU A 416 -17.95 -20.64 -23.92
N THR A 417 -17.31 -20.13 -24.97
CA THR A 417 -17.65 -20.54 -26.34
C THR A 417 -17.24 -21.96 -26.67
N ALA A 418 -16.13 -22.45 -26.12
CA ALA A 418 -15.72 -23.85 -26.24
C ALA A 418 -16.81 -24.81 -25.72
N SER A 419 -17.62 -24.34 -24.77
CA SER A 419 -18.74 -25.06 -24.20
C SER A 419 -20.02 -25.06 -25.06
N GLY A 420 -19.97 -24.41 -26.24
CA GLY A 420 -21.09 -24.28 -27.18
C GLY A 420 -21.97 -23.05 -26.95
N ALA A 421 -21.73 -22.27 -25.90
CA ALA A 421 -22.54 -21.11 -25.58
C ALA A 421 -22.21 -19.92 -26.50
N ASP A 422 -23.25 -19.22 -26.98
CA ASP A 422 -23.05 -17.91 -27.61
C ASP A 422 -22.82 -16.86 -26.54
N VAL A 423 -21.78 -16.05 -26.74
CA VAL A 423 -21.31 -15.06 -25.78
C VAL A 423 -21.40 -13.67 -26.40
N VAL A 424 -21.98 -12.72 -25.68
CA VAL A 424 -21.79 -11.29 -25.94
C VAL A 424 -20.95 -10.70 -24.85
N LEU A 425 -19.94 -9.95 -25.26
CA LEU A 425 -19.16 -9.10 -24.39
C LEU A 425 -19.64 -7.65 -24.53
N ALA A 426 -20.31 -7.14 -23.52
CA ALA A 426 -20.64 -5.72 -23.43
C ALA A 426 -19.64 -5.01 -22.52
N VAL A 427 -18.99 -3.97 -23.06
CA VAL A 427 -17.94 -3.23 -22.35
C VAL A 427 -18.36 -1.79 -22.12
N LEU A 428 -17.96 -1.24 -20.98
CA LEU A 428 -18.11 0.18 -20.69
C LEU A 428 -16.81 0.74 -20.10
N ARG A 429 -16.60 2.04 -20.33
CA ARG A 429 -15.53 2.79 -19.67
C ARG A 429 -16.11 3.38 -18.39
N GLY A 430 -15.57 2.93 -17.26
CA GLY A 430 -15.97 3.43 -15.94
C GLY A 430 -15.57 4.89 -15.74
N ALA A 431 -15.96 5.46 -14.62
CA ALA A 431 -15.55 6.81 -14.25
C ALA A 431 -14.03 6.88 -14.01
N ASP A 432 -13.34 7.90 -14.55
CA ASP A 432 -11.94 8.15 -14.21
C ASP A 432 -11.89 8.69 -12.76
N PRO A 433 -11.22 8.00 -11.81
CA PRO A 433 -11.15 8.42 -10.41
C PRO A 433 -10.67 9.86 -10.23
N ARG A 434 -9.76 10.33 -11.10
CA ARG A 434 -9.23 11.70 -11.06
C ARG A 434 -10.27 12.73 -11.48
N ARG A 435 -11.04 12.42 -12.54
CA ARG A 435 -12.13 13.29 -13.01
C ARG A 435 -13.26 13.33 -12.02
N LEU A 436 -13.63 12.16 -11.48
CA LEU A 436 -14.65 12.04 -10.44
C LEU A 436 -14.26 12.84 -9.18
N ALA A 437 -13.00 12.72 -8.73
CA ALA A 437 -12.48 13.50 -7.62
C ALA A 437 -12.46 15.01 -7.91
N ALA A 438 -12.03 15.42 -9.11
CA ALA A 438 -11.99 16.83 -9.50
C ALA A 438 -13.38 17.46 -9.54
N VAL A 439 -14.38 16.79 -10.13
CA VAL A 439 -15.78 17.27 -10.19
C VAL A 439 -16.36 17.39 -8.78
N ARG A 440 -16.17 16.38 -7.93
CA ARG A 440 -16.65 16.41 -6.54
C ARG A 440 -15.98 17.52 -5.73
N THR A 441 -14.67 17.69 -5.87
CA THR A 441 -13.92 18.75 -5.17
C THR A 441 -14.36 20.14 -5.62
N ALA A 442 -14.58 20.34 -6.92
CA ALA A 442 -15.10 21.60 -7.46
C ALA A 442 -16.52 21.91 -6.95
N ALA A 443 -17.34 20.89 -6.68
CA ALA A 443 -18.64 21.00 -6.05
C ALA A 443 -18.59 21.16 -4.50
N GLY A 444 -17.39 21.25 -3.90
CA GLY A 444 -17.19 21.36 -2.45
C GLY A 444 -17.41 20.05 -1.69
N ILE A 445 -17.50 18.91 -2.38
CA ILE A 445 -17.72 17.59 -1.80
C ILE A 445 -16.38 16.95 -1.46
N GLY A 446 -16.19 16.56 -0.20
CA GLY A 446 -14.96 15.91 0.27
C GLY A 446 -13.81 16.87 0.57
N GLY A 447 -14.03 18.18 0.52
CA GLY A 447 -13.09 19.19 1.00
C GLY A 447 -12.99 19.22 2.53
N SER A 448 -11.80 19.49 3.06
CA SER A 448 -11.53 19.79 4.47
C SER A 448 -12.23 21.09 4.89
N ASN A 449 -13.55 21.04 5.09
CA ASN A 449 -14.25 22.11 5.81
C ASN A 449 -14.01 21.90 7.31
N THR A 450 -13.10 22.71 7.84
CA THR A 450 -13.11 23.10 9.25
C THR A 450 -14.54 23.53 9.62
N VAL A 451 -15.15 22.79 10.54
CA VAL A 451 -16.45 23.16 11.12
C VAL A 451 -16.24 24.46 11.91
N PRO A 452 -17.00 25.55 11.63
CA PRO A 452 -16.88 26.77 12.41
C PRO A 452 -17.56 26.57 13.77
N GLY A 453 -16.77 26.62 14.84
CA GLY A 453 -17.29 26.86 16.19
C GLY A 453 -17.12 25.72 17.18
N ILE A 454 -15.89 25.31 17.49
CA ILE A 454 -15.50 24.83 18.82
C ILE A 454 -14.09 25.37 19.10
N GLY A 455 -13.91 25.98 20.28
CA GLY A 455 -12.75 26.79 20.64
C GLY A 455 -11.43 26.03 20.71
N SER A 456 -10.34 26.82 20.62
CA SER A 456 -8.95 26.56 21.02
C SER A 456 -8.47 25.11 21.01
N GLY A 457 -7.50 24.86 20.11
CA GLY A 457 -6.86 23.58 19.87
C GLY A 457 -6.48 22.82 21.13
N ASP A 458 -7.10 21.66 21.29
CA ASP A 458 -6.66 20.49 22.03
C ASP A 458 -7.80 19.45 21.89
N ALA A 459 -7.83 18.66 20.80
CA ALA A 459 -8.58 17.37 20.66
C ALA A 459 -8.74 16.85 19.21
N VAL A 460 -7.77 17.05 18.29
CA VAL A 460 -7.83 16.44 16.93
C VAL A 460 -6.64 15.49 16.68
N ALA A 461 -6.16 14.83 17.73
CA ALA A 461 -5.12 13.81 17.66
C ALA A 461 -5.62 12.51 18.29
N ALA A 462 -5.97 11.53 17.43
CA ALA A 462 -6.21 10.08 17.65
C ALA A 462 -7.39 9.64 16.75
N VAL A 463 -7.38 8.59 15.94
CA VAL A 463 -6.72 7.28 15.97
C VAL A 463 -6.56 6.88 14.49
N LEU A 464 -5.39 6.97 13.83
CA LEU A 464 -4.35 5.94 13.80
C LEU A 464 -3.66 5.77 15.15
N PRO A 465 -3.25 4.55 15.55
CA PRO A 465 -2.37 4.41 16.70
C PRO A 465 -1.17 5.33 16.47
N ALA A 466 -0.99 6.28 17.40
CA ALA A 466 -0.11 7.42 17.22
C ALA A 466 1.28 6.92 16.83
N LEU A 467 1.82 7.45 15.73
CA LEU A 467 3.25 7.34 15.51
C LEU A 467 3.95 8.23 16.55
N PRO A 468 5.16 7.85 17.00
CA PRO A 468 5.90 8.70 17.90
C PRO A 468 6.04 10.12 17.29
N PRO A 469 5.83 11.19 18.07
CA PRO A 469 6.05 12.54 17.57
C PRO A 469 7.55 12.75 17.30
N PRO A 470 7.93 13.62 16.34
CA PRO A 470 9.32 13.95 16.13
C PRO A 470 9.91 14.64 17.36
N LEU A 471 11.16 14.32 17.69
CA LEU A 471 11.91 15.04 18.71
C LEU A 471 12.48 16.34 18.14
N ARG A 472 12.73 17.33 18.99
CA ARG A 472 13.27 18.65 18.59
C ARG A 472 14.24 19.16 19.64
N GLY A 473 15.13 20.08 19.25
CA GLY A 473 15.97 20.81 20.20
C GLY A 473 15.15 21.83 21.00
N PRO A 474 15.52 22.14 22.25
CA PRO A 474 16.70 21.65 22.95
C PRO A 474 16.46 20.33 23.71
N GLU A 475 15.25 19.75 23.68
CA GLU A 475 14.99 18.49 24.38
C GLU A 475 15.81 17.33 23.80
N PHE A 476 15.95 17.29 22.47
CA PHE A 476 16.74 16.31 21.74
C PHE A 476 17.53 16.95 20.59
N GLY A 477 18.85 16.93 20.73
CA GLY A 477 19.79 17.55 19.80
C GLY A 477 19.95 19.06 20.01
N SER A 478 20.99 19.63 19.41
CA SER A 478 21.38 21.03 19.64
C SER A 478 21.02 22.02 18.53
N TYR A 479 20.48 21.55 17.40
CA TYR A 479 19.90 22.44 16.39
C TYR A 479 18.61 23.09 16.90
N ALA A 480 18.26 24.26 16.36
CA ALA A 480 17.04 24.94 16.77
C ALA A 480 15.78 24.11 16.40
N PRO A 481 14.68 24.20 17.18
CA PRO A 481 13.50 23.36 16.99
C PRO A 481 12.86 23.48 15.61
N ASP A 482 13.01 24.62 14.93
CA ASP A 482 12.49 24.82 13.59
C ASP A 482 13.43 24.25 12.51
N GLU A 483 14.72 24.05 12.79
CA GLU A 483 15.72 23.63 11.81
C GLU A 483 15.63 22.16 11.41
N VAL A 484 15.29 21.27 12.34
CA VAL A 484 15.17 19.84 12.08
C VAL A 484 14.21 19.19 13.08
N ALA A 485 13.42 18.25 12.57
CA ALA A 485 12.62 17.33 13.36
C ALA A 485 13.23 15.93 13.31
N TRP A 486 13.52 15.32 14.46
CA TRP A 486 14.15 14.00 14.51
C TRP A 486 13.08 12.91 14.56
N LEU A 487 13.02 12.06 13.53
CA LEU A 487 12.20 10.84 13.54
C LEU A 487 13.05 9.72 14.13
N LEU A 488 13.37 9.86 15.42
CA LEU A 488 14.21 8.95 16.19
C LEU A 488 13.63 8.76 17.59
N LYS A 489 13.87 7.60 18.20
CA LYS A 489 13.56 7.35 19.61
C LYS A 489 14.71 7.84 20.50
N ASP A 490 14.39 8.58 21.57
CA ASP A 490 15.40 9.02 22.55
C ASP A 490 15.86 7.85 23.41
N LEU A 491 17.14 7.46 23.27
CA LEU A 491 17.79 6.43 24.07
C LEU A 491 18.86 7.00 25.02
N SER A 492 18.90 8.32 25.26
CA SER A 492 19.90 8.98 26.12
C SER A 492 20.02 8.39 27.52
N ALA A 493 18.94 7.84 28.07
CA ALA A 493 18.92 7.25 29.41
C ALA A 493 19.41 5.79 29.48
N VAL A 494 19.63 5.14 28.34
CA VAL A 494 20.05 3.72 28.27
C VAL A 494 21.57 3.65 28.23
N ASP A 495 22.21 2.73 28.95
CA ASP A 495 23.66 2.51 28.82
C ASP A 495 23.95 1.69 27.55
N LEU A 496 24.45 2.34 26.49
CA LEU A 496 24.63 1.75 25.16
C LEU A 496 26.11 1.67 24.75
N GLU A 497 26.96 2.41 25.44
CA GLU A 497 28.38 2.55 25.18
C GLU A 497 29.12 1.34 25.76
N ALA A 498 29.61 0.49 24.87
CA ALA A 498 30.39 -0.69 25.25
C ALA A 498 31.88 -0.48 24.96
N ASP A 499 32.74 -1.17 25.71
CA ASP A 499 34.17 -1.23 25.43
C ASP A 499 34.42 -1.73 24.00
N VAL A 500 35.37 -1.09 23.32
CA VAL A 500 35.66 -1.30 21.90
C VAL A 500 36.06 -2.76 21.61
N ALA A 501 36.84 -3.40 22.49
CA ALA A 501 37.33 -4.76 22.28
C ALA A 501 36.25 -5.83 22.50
N GLU A 502 35.27 -5.53 23.35
CA GLU A 502 34.11 -6.40 23.57
C GLU A 502 33.08 -6.27 22.43
N ARG A 503 32.83 -5.04 21.97
CA ARG A 503 31.95 -4.76 20.83
C ARG A 503 32.47 -5.37 19.53
N GLU A 504 33.76 -5.22 19.26
CA GLU A 504 34.39 -5.77 18.06
C GLU A 504 34.34 -7.31 18.06
N ARG A 505 34.60 -7.97 19.21
CA ARG A 505 34.45 -9.42 19.35
C ARG A 505 33.02 -9.90 19.05
N ARG A 506 32.01 -9.22 19.60
CA ARG A 506 30.60 -9.60 19.38
C ARG A 506 30.17 -9.42 17.93
N ILE A 507 30.57 -8.33 17.29
CA ILE A 507 30.29 -8.08 15.85
C ILE A 507 30.99 -9.11 14.97
N GLN A 508 32.29 -9.37 15.20
CA GLN A 508 33.07 -10.32 14.40
C GLN A 508 32.60 -11.77 14.58
N SER A 509 32.09 -12.13 15.77
CA SER A 509 31.47 -13.44 16.02
C SER A 509 30.06 -13.60 15.43
N GLY A 510 29.45 -12.54 14.91
CA GLY A 510 28.06 -12.52 14.45
C GLY A 510 27.02 -12.49 15.58
N ALA A 511 27.44 -12.39 16.84
CA ALA A 511 26.56 -12.40 18.02
C ALA A 511 25.82 -11.08 18.27
N ALA A 512 26.16 -10.00 17.56
CA ALA A 512 25.47 -8.71 17.61
C ALA A 512 25.74 -7.90 16.34
N HIS A 513 24.77 -7.10 15.88
CA HIS A 513 24.98 -6.15 14.81
C HIS A 513 25.62 -4.84 15.32
N TYR A 514 26.40 -4.14 14.48
CA TYR A 514 27.08 -2.91 14.91
C TYR A 514 26.11 -1.79 15.32
N ALA A 515 24.86 -1.84 14.83
CA ALA A 515 23.83 -0.87 15.12
C ALA A 515 23.11 -1.13 16.46
N GLU A 516 23.39 -2.23 17.16
CA GLU A 516 22.72 -2.56 18.43
C GLU A 516 23.34 -1.84 19.65
N SER A 517 24.54 -1.25 19.50
CA SER A 517 25.30 -0.58 20.56
C SER A 517 26.16 0.57 20.01
N LEU A 518 26.53 1.52 20.87
CA LEU A 518 27.32 2.69 20.51
C LEU A 518 28.78 2.52 20.95
N PRO A 519 29.76 3.02 20.18
CA PRO A 519 31.11 3.23 20.69
C PRO A 519 31.11 4.43 21.66
N VAL A 520 32.02 4.39 22.65
CA VAL A 520 32.29 5.56 23.51
C VAL A 520 32.63 6.77 22.64
N GLU A 521 31.99 7.91 22.92
CA GLU A 521 32.15 9.13 22.15
C GLU A 521 33.51 9.77 22.44
N TYR A 522 34.43 9.68 21.49
CA TYR A 522 35.79 10.22 21.63
C TYR A 522 35.76 11.75 21.65
N GLN A 523 36.24 12.35 22.74
CA GLN A 523 36.46 13.79 22.82
C GLN A 523 37.84 14.15 22.26
N PRO A 524 37.90 14.97 21.21
CA PRO A 524 39.16 15.41 20.63
C PRO A 524 39.95 16.34 21.56
N ASP A 525 41.28 16.24 21.49
CA ASP A 525 42.20 17.13 22.19
C ASP A 525 42.18 18.57 21.62
N ALA A 526 42.90 19.47 22.29
CA ALA A 526 42.96 20.89 21.89
C ALA A 526 43.51 21.08 20.47
N ALA A 527 44.54 20.30 20.08
CA ALA A 527 45.14 20.39 18.75
C ALA A 527 44.14 20.01 17.64
N TYR A 528 43.25 19.06 17.91
CA TYR A 528 42.23 18.66 16.96
C TYR A 528 41.07 19.66 16.86
N ARG A 529 40.73 20.35 17.95
CA ARG A 529 39.77 21.47 17.92
C ARG A 529 40.31 22.65 17.10
N GLU A 530 41.60 22.96 17.21
CA GLU A 530 42.26 23.96 16.36
C GLU A 530 42.21 23.57 14.87
N LEU A 531 42.38 22.27 14.55
CA LEU A 531 42.21 21.78 13.18
C LEU A 531 40.79 22.02 12.67
N PHE A 532 39.75 21.73 13.46
CA PHE A 532 38.37 22.02 13.09
C PHE A 532 38.16 23.51 12.79
N ASP A 533 38.64 24.39 13.67
CA ASP A 533 38.47 25.84 13.52
C ASP A 533 39.15 26.37 12.25
N LYS A 534 40.35 25.88 11.97
CA LYS A 534 41.09 26.20 10.74
C LYS A 534 40.36 25.70 9.50
N VAL A 535 39.95 24.43 9.49
CA VAL A 535 39.24 23.81 8.36
C VAL A 535 37.91 24.51 8.11
N LEU A 536 37.16 24.87 9.15
CA LEU A 536 35.91 25.62 9.01
C LEU A 536 36.15 26.99 8.36
N ALA A 537 37.15 27.74 8.84
CA ALA A 537 37.47 29.05 8.27
C ALA A 537 37.91 28.96 6.80
N GLU A 538 38.69 27.94 6.43
CA GLU A 538 39.20 27.76 5.07
C GLU A 538 38.16 27.17 4.10
N SER A 539 37.19 26.39 4.59
CA SER A 539 36.22 25.67 3.75
C SER A 539 34.81 26.25 3.73
N ALA A 540 34.47 27.21 4.61
CA ALA A 540 33.10 27.73 4.75
C ALA A 540 32.51 28.27 3.44
N GLU A 541 33.28 29.03 2.65
CA GLU A 541 32.83 29.56 1.35
C GLU A 541 32.58 28.43 0.34
N ARG A 542 33.48 27.45 0.27
CA ARG A 542 33.34 26.28 -0.61
C ARG A 542 32.12 25.44 -0.24
N LEU A 543 31.88 25.25 1.07
CA LEU A 543 30.70 24.56 1.58
C LEU A 543 29.42 25.30 1.24
N ALA A 544 29.40 26.64 1.40
CA ALA A 544 28.27 27.46 1.02
C ALA A 544 27.95 27.36 -0.47
N SER A 545 28.98 27.36 -1.34
CA SER A 545 28.81 27.17 -2.78
C SER A 545 28.20 25.81 -3.11
N ALA A 546 28.67 24.72 -2.47
CA ALA A 546 28.12 23.39 -2.68
C ALA A 546 26.68 23.23 -2.16
N VAL A 547 26.35 23.81 -1.00
CA VAL A 547 24.99 23.84 -0.43
C VAL A 547 24.04 24.60 -1.35
N ALA A 548 24.44 25.79 -1.80
CA ALA A 548 23.62 26.60 -2.69
C ALA A 548 23.36 25.87 -4.01
N THR A 549 24.41 25.33 -4.63
CA THR A 549 24.31 24.56 -5.87
C THR A 549 23.38 23.36 -5.75
N VAL A 550 23.53 22.52 -4.71
CA VAL A 550 22.67 21.34 -4.56
C VAL A 550 21.22 21.73 -4.26
N SER A 551 21.01 22.79 -3.48
CA SER A 551 19.66 23.29 -3.16
C SER A 551 18.94 23.81 -4.41
N GLU A 552 19.62 24.61 -5.22
CA GLU A 552 19.08 25.12 -6.48
C GLU A 552 18.82 23.99 -7.49
N LEU A 553 19.72 23.00 -7.54
CA LEU A 553 19.57 21.84 -8.42
C LEU A 553 18.36 20.99 -8.02
N VAL A 554 18.12 20.78 -6.72
CA VAL A 554 16.92 20.10 -6.23
C VAL A 554 15.67 20.87 -6.63
N VAL A 555 15.63 22.19 -6.42
CA VAL A 555 14.46 23.01 -6.80
C VAL A 555 14.21 22.98 -8.32
N ALA A 556 15.28 23.02 -9.12
CA ALA A 556 15.16 22.92 -10.58
C ALA A 556 14.61 21.57 -11.05
N GLU A 557 14.89 20.49 -10.32
CA GLU A 557 14.49 19.13 -10.69
C GLU A 557 13.15 18.69 -10.08
N ARG A 558 12.80 19.19 -8.89
CA ARG A 558 11.67 18.73 -8.07
C ARG A 558 10.60 19.80 -7.86
N GLY A 559 10.87 21.05 -8.22
CA GLY A 559 10.02 22.19 -7.93
C GLY A 559 10.22 22.73 -6.51
N GLU A 560 9.34 23.64 -6.11
CA GLU A 560 9.45 24.38 -4.84
C GLU A 560 8.73 23.70 -3.66
N ASN A 561 7.81 22.77 -3.95
CA ASN A 561 7.09 22.00 -2.93
C ASN A 561 7.86 20.73 -2.58
N ILE A 562 8.96 20.87 -1.84
CA ILE A 562 9.83 19.78 -1.41
C ILE A 562 9.85 19.64 0.12
N VAL A 563 10.23 18.46 0.59
CA VAL A 563 10.47 18.15 2.01
C VAL A 563 11.84 17.51 2.14
N LEU A 564 12.72 18.12 2.93
CA LEU A 564 14.07 17.60 3.15
C LEU A 564 14.05 16.49 4.20
N VAL A 565 14.69 15.37 3.89
CA VAL A 565 14.83 14.24 4.82
C VAL A 565 16.31 13.86 4.89
N SER A 566 17.00 14.36 5.91
CA SER A 566 18.42 14.05 6.11
C SER A 566 18.63 12.66 6.70
N LEU A 567 19.64 11.96 6.21
CA LEU A 567 20.16 10.77 6.87
C LEU A 567 20.96 11.20 8.10
N ALA A 568 20.57 10.67 9.27
CA ALA A 568 21.03 11.16 10.56
C ALA A 568 22.57 11.22 10.68
N ARG A 569 23.03 12.27 11.36
CA ARG A 569 24.43 12.72 11.51
C ARG A 569 25.01 13.41 10.27
N ALA A 570 25.39 12.66 9.25
CA ALA A 570 26.18 13.24 8.14
C ALA A 570 25.31 14.15 7.26
N GLY A 571 24.07 13.77 7.00
CA GLY A 571 23.12 14.57 6.24
C GLY A 571 22.50 15.72 7.03
N THR A 572 22.41 15.63 8.36
CA THR A 572 21.65 16.61 9.15
C THR A 572 22.18 18.06 9.05
N PRO A 573 23.48 18.35 9.22
CA PRO A 573 24.02 19.68 9.00
C PRO A 573 23.74 20.20 7.58
N VAL A 574 23.76 19.31 6.58
CA VAL A 574 23.51 19.66 5.18
C VAL A 574 22.04 20.00 4.96
N GLY A 575 21.11 19.22 5.48
CA GLY A 575 19.67 19.52 5.43
C GLY A 575 19.33 20.85 6.11
N VAL A 576 19.97 21.15 7.26
CA VAL A 576 19.84 22.46 7.93
C VAL A 576 20.35 23.59 7.02
N LEU A 577 21.53 23.42 6.41
CA LEU A 577 22.12 24.42 5.52
C LEU A 577 21.31 24.64 4.23
N MET A 578 20.81 23.57 3.61
CA MET A 578 19.91 23.65 2.46
C MET A 578 18.62 24.40 2.80
N ARG A 579 18.01 24.08 3.95
CA ARG A 579 16.82 24.79 4.45
C ARG A 579 17.11 26.28 4.66
N ARG A 580 18.23 26.64 5.28
CA ARG A 580 18.62 28.04 5.49
C ARG A 580 18.83 28.77 4.16
N TRP A 581 19.47 28.14 3.17
CA TRP A 581 19.62 28.71 1.83
C TRP A 581 18.27 28.96 1.16
N LEU A 582 17.39 27.96 1.16
CA LEU A 582 16.05 28.03 0.56
C LEU A 582 15.16 29.08 1.25
N ARG A 583 15.29 29.27 2.56
CA ARG A 583 14.64 30.36 3.28
C ARG A 583 15.08 31.73 2.78
N THR A 584 16.34 31.91 2.35
CA THR A 584 16.78 33.17 1.71
C THR A 584 16.08 33.44 0.37
N ARG A 585 15.48 32.41 -0.25
CA ARG A 585 14.61 32.53 -1.43
C ARG A 585 13.13 32.72 -1.10
N GLY A 586 12.75 32.74 0.17
CA GLY A 586 11.35 32.79 0.60
C GLY A 586 10.64 31.43 0.58
N LEU A 587 11.39 30.32 0.48
CA LEU A 587 10.84 28.97 0.54
C LEU A 587 10.95 28.42 1.97
N GLU A 588 9.81 28.15 2.59
CA GLU A 588 9.74 27.46 3.88
C GLU A 588 9.57 25.95 3.64
N VAL A 589 10.65 25.21 3.90
CA VAL A 589 10.72 23.77 3.61
C VAL A 589 10.78 22.97 4.92
N PRO A 590 9.90 21.98 5.13
CA PRO A 590 10.01 21.05 6.25
C PRO A 590 11.30 20.24 6.16
N HIS A 591 11.94 19.99 7.31
CA HIS A 591 13.16 19.19 7.38
C HIS A 591 13.07 18.15 8.50
N TYR A 592 13.28 16.89 8.14
CA TYR A 592 13.33 15.75 9.05
C TYR A 592 14.71 15.10 9.03
N ALA A 593 15.10 14.43 10.11
CA ALA A 593 16.25 13.55 10.17
C ALA A 593 15.79 12.12 10.50
N VAL A 594 16.22 11.14 9.70
CA VAL A 594 15.80 9.72 9.80
C VAL A 594 16.99 8.79 9.92
N SER A 595 16.74 7.59 10.45
CA SER A 595 17.74 6.53 10.49
C SER A 595 17.77 5.69 9.22
N ILE A 596 18.98 5.42 8.75
CA ILE A 596 19.29 4.32 7.84
C ILE A 596 20.46 3.53 8.41
N VAL A 597 20.38 2.20 8.35
CA VAL A 597 21.41 1.29 8.85
C VAL A 597 21.77 0.35 7.72
N ARG A 598 23.07 0.26 7.41
CA ARG A 598 23.57 -0.65 6.37
C ARG A 598 23.20 -2.10 6.69
N ASP A 599 22.83 -2.86 5.66
CA ASP A 599 22.41 -4.26 5.72
C ASP A 599 21.11 -4.46 6.55
N ARG A 600 20.39 -3.37 6.87
CA ARG A 600 19.16 -3.34 7.68
C ARG A 600 18.10 -2.36 7.16
N GLY A 601 18.45 -1.51 6.20
CA GLY A 601 17.55 -0.56 5.57
C GLY A 601 17.27 0.72 6.35
N ILE A 602 16.33 1.49 5.81
CA ILE A 602 15.82 2.75 6.37
C ILE A 602 14.67 2.48 7.34
N ASP A 603 14.50 3.34 8.33
CA ASP A 603 13.45 3.25 9.33
C ASP A 603 12.05 3.32 8.69
N SER A 604 11.36 2.17 8.61
CA SER A 604 10.02 2.06 8.04
C SER A 604 8.96 2.85 8.81
N VAL A 605 9.10 3.02 10.13
CA VAL A 605 8.18 3.83 10.94
C VAL A 605 8.37 5.32 10.63
N ALA A 606 9.61 5.75 10.38
CA ALA A 606 9.90 7.10 9.90
C ALA A 606 9.35 7.33 8.49
N LEU A 607 9.43 6.35 7.59
CA LEU A 607 8.80 6.42 6.27
C LEU A 607 7.28 6.50 6.36
N ASP A 608 6.65 5.71 7.23
CA ASP A 608 5.22 5.82 7.55
C ASP A 608 4.86 7.22 8.04
N TYR A 609 5.68 7.79 8.93
CA TYR A 609 5.48 9.16 9.41
C TYR A 609 5.53 10.15 8.26
N LEU A 610 6.56 10.06 7.40
CA LEU A 610 6.71 10.97 6.26
C LEU A 610 5.53 10.86 5.30
N ALA A 611 5.12 9.64 4.93
CA ALA A 611 3.99 9.40 4.04
C ALA A 611 2.64 9.86 4.61
N ARG A 612 2.48 9.86 5.94
CA ARG A 612 1.26 10.35 6.61
C ARG A 612 1.17 11.88 6.66
N HIS A 613 2.30 12.58 6.58
CA HIS A 613 2.36 14.03 6.76
C HIS A 613 2.72 14.80 5.47
N HIS A 614 3.31 14.14 4.48
CA HIS A 614 3.81 14.75 3.25
C HIS A 614 3.55 13.84 2.05
N ASP A 615 3.51 14.43 0.86
CA ASP A 615 3.49 13.68 -0.40
C ASP A 615 4.83 12.93 -0.57
N PRO A 616 4.83 11.58 -0.68
CA PRO A 616 6.06 10.79 -0.88
C PRO A 616 6.91 11.25 -2.08
N SER A 617 6.31 11.81 -3.12
CA SER A 617 7.00 12.33 -4.31
C SER A 617 7.73 13.65 -4.06
N SER A 618 7.35 14.39 -3.01
CA SER A 618 7.99 15.64 -2.57
C SER A 618 9.20 15.42 -1.66
N ILE A 619 9.39 14.19 -1.16
CA ILE A 619 10.49 13.86 -0.25
C ILE A 619 11.83 13.85 -1.01
N VAL A 620 12.82 14.53 -0.43
CA VAL A 620 14.20 14.58 -0.91
C VAL A 620 15.11 14.04 0.18
N PHE A 621 15.68 12.85 -0.03
CA PHE A 621 16.66 12.27 0.89
C PHE A 621 18.01 12.94 0.72
N VAL A 622 18.60 13.40 1.83
CA VAL A 622 19.83 14.22 1.86
C VAL A 622 20.91 13.55 2.70
N ASP A 623 22.13 13.47 2.18
CA ASP A 623 23.33 13.08 2.94
C ASP A 623 24.49 14.08 2.74
N GLY A 624 25.49 14.01 3.62
CA GLY A 624 26.65 14.90 3.60
C GLY A 624 27.71 14.51 2.56
N TRP A 625 27.94 13.22 2.37
CA TRP A 625 28.98 12.75 1.46
C TRP A 625 28.74 11.30 1.09
N THR A 626 28.90 10.98 -0.20
CA THR A 626 28.93 9.59 -0.66
C THR A 626 30.32 9.24 -1.18
N GLY A 627 30.91 8.20 -0.59
CA GLY A 627 32.18 7.65 -1.06
C GLY A 627 31.95 6.68 -2.19
N LYS A 628 32.07 5.39 -1.87
CA LYS A 628 31.83 4.29 -2.81
C LYS A 628 30.34 3.94 -3.05
N GLY A 629 29.42 4.85 -2.74
CA GLY A 629 27.98 4.68 -3.00
C GLY A 629 27.24 3.64 -2.15
N ALA A 630 27.78 3.26 -0.98
CA ALA A 630 27.15 2.23 -0.13
C ALA A 630 25.75 2.65 0.36
N ILE A 631 25.59 3.88 0.85
CA ILE A 631 24.29 4.40 1.31
C ILE A 631 23.33 4.63 0.15
N THR A 632 23.85 5.03 -1.03
CA THR A 632 23.03 5.17 -2.24
C THR A 632 22.34 3.85 -2.61
N ARG A 633 23.08 2.72 -2.58
CA ARG A 633 22.48 1.39 -2.84
C ARG A 633 21.51 0.97 -1.75
N GLU A 634 21.92 1.12 -0.48
CA GLU A 634 21.09 0.76 0.68
C GLU A 634 19.75 1.50 0.67
N LEU A 635 19.75 2.80 0.33
CA LEU A 635 18.52 3.59 0.26
C LEU A 635 17.58 3.06 -0.82
N GLY A 636 18.08 2.82 -2.04
CA GLY A 636 17.26 2.29 -3.13
C GLY A 636 16.65 0.93 -2.79
N GLU A 637 17.48 -0.01 -2.32
CA GLU A 637 17.04 -1.35 -1.91
C GLU A 637 16.00 -1.29 -0.78
N ALA A 638 16.20 -0.43 0.22
CA ALA A 638 15.29 -0.32 1.35
C ALA A 638 13.96 0.33 0.98
N LEU A 639 13.95 1.32 0.08
CA LEU A 639 12.71 1.95 -0.40
C LEU A 639 11.91 1.01 -1.30
N ASP A 640 12.57 0.23 -2.16
CA ASP A 640 11.92 -0.81 -2.96
C ASP A 640 11.30 -1.89 -2.07
N ALA A 641 12.03 -2.34 -1.03
CA ALA A 641 11.53 -3.31 -0.06
C ALA A 641 10.33 -2.76 0.73
N TYR A 642 10.39 -1.50 1.18
CA TYR A 642 9.28 -0.84 1.87
C TYR A 642 8.05 -0.73 0.97
N HIS A 643 8.22 -0.36 -0.30
CA HIS A 643 7.11 -0.29 -1.25
C HIS A 643 6.50 -1.67 -1.53
N ALA A 644 7.34 -2.69 -1.73
CA ALA A 644 6.90 -4.08 -1.91
C ALA A 644 6.12 -4.62 -0.70
N ALA A 645 6.41 -4.13 0.51
CA ALA A 645 5.70 -4.44 1.75
C ALA A 645 4.38 -3.66 1.93
N GLY A 646 3.94 -2.89 0.93
CA GLY A 646 2.70 -2.10 0.97
C GLY A 646 2.90 -0.65 1.41
N GLY A 647 4.13 -0.22 1.62
CA GLY A 647 4.48 1.16 1.90
C GLY A 647 4.36 2.09 0.70
N ALA A 648 4.31 3.40 0.97
CA ALA A 648 4.32 4.43 -0.07
C ALA A 648 5.57 4.37 -0.97
N ARG A 649 5.41 4.68 -2.26
CA ARG A 649 6.54 4.81 -3.19
C ARG A 649 7.22 6.16 -2.98
N PHE A 650 8.50 6.14 -2.58
CA PHE A 650 9.34 7.35 -2.52
C PHE A 650 10.27 7.42 -3.73
N ASN A 651 10.81 8.62 -3.98
CA ASN A 651 11.92 8.81 -4.90
C ASN A 651 13.23 8.34 -4.24
N ASP A 652 13.95 7.43 -4.88
CA ASP A 652 15.16 6.79 -4.37
C ASP A 652 16.46 7.54 -4.71
N GLU A 653 16.39 8.63 -5.47
CA GLU A 653 17.56 9.43 -5.81
C GLU A 653 18.07 10.20 -4.58
N LEU A 654 19.15 9.69 -3.99
CA LEU A 654 19.86 10.36 -2.90
C LEU A 654 20.52 11.66 -3.39
N VAL A 655 20.29 12.74 -2.66
CA VAL A 655 20.96 14.04 -2.84
C VAL A 655 22.10 14.16 -1.86
N VAL A 656 23.29 14.55 -2.33
CA VAL A 656 24.45 14.72 -1.44
C VAL A 656 25.18 16.03 -1.63
N LEU A 657 25.79 16.54 -0.57
CA LEU A 657 26.62 17.75 -0.68
C LEU A 657 27.86 17.49 -1.55
N ALA A 658 28.57 16.39 -1.33
CA ALA A 658 29.78 16.02 -2.07
C ALA A 658 29.75 14.55 -2.53
N ASP A 659 30.05 14.32 -3.80
CA ASP A 659 30.12 12.99 -4.40
C ASP A 659 31.37 12.84 -5.28
N PRO A 660 32.55 12.65 -4.67
CA PRO A 660 33.78 12.37 -5.41
C PRO A 660 33.82 10.99 -6.05
N GLY A 661 32.87 10.10 -5.69
CA GLY A 661 32.81 8.74 -6.21
C GLY A 661 31.92 8.56 -7.45
N SER A 662 31.23 9.60 -7.90
CA SER A 662 30.28 9.57 -9.02
C SER A 662 29.16 8.53 -8.84
N CYS A 663 28.53 8.53 -7.66
CA CYS A 663 27.50 7.56 -7.26
C CYS A 663 26.06 8.08 -7.36
N VAL A 664 25.84 9.40 -7.41
CA VAL A 664 24.52 10.04 -7.50
C VAL A 664 24.44 11.07 -8.62
N ARG A 665 23.21 11.32 -9.07
CA ARG A 665 22.88 12.28 -10.14
C ARG A 665 22.82 13.73 -9.65
N THR A 666 22.41 13.95 -8.40
CA THR A 666 22.17 15.27 -7.80
C THR A 666 23.13 15.51 -6.65
N TYR A 667 24.08 16.42 -6.86
CA TYR A 667 25.18 16.69 -5.95
C TYR A 667 25.54 18.18 -5.91
N GLY A 668 26.18 18.63 -4.83
CA GLY A 668 26.72 19.98 -4.70
C GLY A 668 28.09 20.16 -5.34
N THR A 669 28.97 19.16 -5.19
CA THR A 669 30.30 19.13 -5.83
C THR A 669 30.84 17.71 -6.02
N ARG A 670 31.74 17.54 -7.00
CA ARG A 670 32.55 16.32 -7.21
C ARG A 670 33.91 16.38 -6.49
N ASP A 671 34.21 17.49 -5.85
CA ASP A 671 35.49 17.69 -5.20
C ASP A 671 35.62 16.84 -3.93
N ASP A 672 36.81 16.27 -3.72
CA ASP A 672 37.17 15.57 -2.50
C ASP A 672 38.03 16.46 -1.60
N PHE A 673 37.39 17.10 -0.61
CA PHE A 673 38.06 17.95 0.37
C PHE A 673 37.53 17.68 1.78
N LEU A 674 38.27 18.15 2.80
CA LEU A 674 37.86 17.96 4.19
C LEU A 674 36.68 18.87 4.51
N ILE A 675 35.49 18.30 4.59
CA ILE A 675 34.30 18.97 5.12
C ILE A 675 34.45 19.06 6.64
N ALA A 676 34.28 20.27 7.21
CA ALA A 676 34.47 20.49 8.66
C ALA A 676 33.61 19.56 9.55
N SER A 677 32.40 19.21 9.11
CA SER A 677 31.52 18.23 9.80
C SER A 677 32.11 16.82 9.86
N ALA A 678 33.10 16.49 9.03
CA ALA A 678 33.76 15.20 9.05
C ALA A 678 34.81 15.06 10.15
N CYS A 679 35.30 16.19 10.70
CA CYS A 679 36.35 16.20 11.71
C CYS A 679 35.84 15.66 13.04
N LEU A 680 34.75 16.23 13.54
CA LEU A 680 34.21 15.88 14.85
C LEU A 680 33.09 14.83 14.73
N ASN A 681 32.57 14.39 15.86
CA ASN A 681 31.50 13.40 15.91
C ASN A 681 30.15 14.05 16.16
N SER A 682 29.48 13.69 17.26
CA SER A 682 28.20 14.24 17.66
C SER A 682 28.30 15.74 17.91
N THR A 683 29.44 16.23 18.41
CA THR A 683 29.74 17.65 18.68
C THR A 683 29.73 18.59 17.47
N VAL A 684 29.57 18.08 16.24
CA VAL A 684 29.35 18.91 15.04
C VAL A 684 28.10 18.49 14.26
N SER A 685 27.32 17.55 14.80
CA SER A 685 26.13 16.97 14.16
C SER A 685 24.94 16.94 15.12
N GLY A 686 24.76 18.03 15.87
CA GLY A 686 23.60 18.25 16.73
C GLY A 686 23.68 17.52 18.07
N LEU A 687 24.86 17.07 18.50
CA LEU A 687 25.08 16.21 19.69
C LEU A 687 24.32 14.87 19.65
N VAL A 688 23.87 14.45 18.47
CA VAL A 688 23.18 13.17 18.29
C VAL A 688 24.19 12.06 17.94
N SER A 689 24.04 10.90 18.57
CA SER A 689 24.85 9.71 18.31
C SER A 689 24.59 9.13 16.91
N ARG A 690 25.27 8.02 16.58
CA ARG A 690 24.78 7.18 15.47
C ARG A 690 23.42 6.61 15.82
N THR A 691 22.66 6.26 14.80
CA THR A 691 21.38 5.61 15.00
C THR A 691 21.57 4.17 15.45
N VAL A 692 20.61 3.70 16.24
CA VAL A 692 20.61 2.42 16.94
C VAL A 692 19.39 1.64 16.50
N LEU A 693 19.58 0.37 16.15
CA LEU A 693 18.52 -0.59 15.89
C LEU A 693 18.76 -1.79 16.80
N ASN A 694 17.91 -1.91 17.82
CA ASN A 694 18.01 -2.91 18.87
C ASN A 694 16.60 -3.35 19.29
N ASP A 695 16.24 -4.58 18.93
CA ASP A 695 14.89 -5.13 19.11
C ASP A 695 14.45 -5.27 20.57
N THR A 696 15.39 -5.17 21.54
CA THR A 696 15.06 -5.17 22.97
C THR A 696 14.68 -3.79 23.50
N LEU A 697 15.12 -2.73 22.82
CA LEU A 697 14.92 -1.33 23.23
C LEU A 697 13.92 -0.60 22.33
N ILE A 698 13.69 -1.10 21.13
CA ILE A 698 12.91 -0.45 20.07
C ILE A 698 11.79 -1.42 19.68
N GLY A 699 10.55 -1.02 19.95
CA GLY A 699 9.38 -1.80 19.58
C GLY A 699 9.10 -1.72 18.07
N PRO A 700 8.23 -2.60 17.54
CA PRO A 700 7.90 -2.67 16.11
C PRO A 700 7.22 -1.41 15.54
N ARG A 701 6.95 -0.41 16.38
CA ARG A 701 6.27 0.84 16.06
C ARG A 701 7.02 2.08 16.53
N ASP A 702 8.21 1.87 17.09
CA ASP A 702 9.09 2.94 17.48
C ASP A 702 9.98 3.30 16.29
N PHE A 703 10.37 4.57 16.20
CA PHE A 703 11.51 4.93 15.36
C PHE A 703 12.77 4.20 15.85
N HIS A 704 13.72 4.01 14.94
CA HIS A 704 15.09 3.71 15.28
C HIS A 704 15.61 4.72 16.32
N GLY A 705 16.48 4.27 17.22
CA GLY A 705 16.91 5.07 18.36
C GLY A 705 18.15 5.91 18.09
N ALA A 706 18.38 6.91 18.93
CA ALA A 706 19.67 7.58 19.06
C ALA A 706 19.82 8.21 20.46
N LYS A 707 21.05 8.50 20.86
CA LYS A 707 21.37 9.27 22.07
C LYS A 707 21.62 10.73 21.74
N PHE A 708 21.16 11.60 22.63
CA PHE A 708 21.58 12.99 22.73
C PHE A 708 22.57 13.16 23.89
N TYR A 709 23.81 13.54 23.58
CA TYR A 709 24.91 13.70 24.53
C TYR A 709 24.91 15.09 25.19
N ARG A 710 23.99 15.31 26.12
CA ARG A 710 23.80 16.60 26.82
C ARG A 710 25.05 17.05 27.58
N GLU A 711 25.79 16.11 28.13
CA GLU A 711 27.03 16.32 28.87
C GLU A 711 28.16 16.91 28.03
N LEU A 712 28.07 16.78 26.70
CA LEU A 712 29.04 17.34 25.75
C LEU A 712 28.65 18.72 25.22
N ALA A 713 27.61 19.36 25.78
CA ALA A 713 27.13 20.67 25.34
C ALA A 713 28.21 21.77 25.37
N GLY A 714 29.19 21.68 26.29
CA GLY A 714 30.33 22.60 26.34
C GLY A 714 31.32 22.47 25.19
N GLU A 715 31.23 21.39 24.41
CA GLU A 715 32.10 21.08 23.27
C GLU A 715 31.38 21.15 21.92
N ASP A 716 30.09 21.53 21.93
CA ASP A 716 29.26 21.56 20.74
C ASP A 716 29.56 22.75 19.84
N VAL A 717 29.86 22.45 18.58
CA VAL A 717 30.13 23.40 17.51
C VAL A 717 29.16 23.26 16.34
N SER A 718 28.05 22.52 16.51
CA SER A 718 27.05 22.27 15.47
C SER A 718 26.44 23.57 14.93
N ALA A 719 26.02 24.48 15.82
CA ALA A 719 25.51 25.81 15.45
C ALA A 719 26.60 26.66 14.78
N ARG A 720 27.82 26.67 15.36
CA ARG A 720 28.97 27.41 14.81
C ARG A 720 29.29 27.01 13.38
N LEU A 721 29.23 25.70 13.06
CA LEU A 721 29.41 25.20 11.70
C LEU A 721 28.35 25.79 10.75
N VAL A 722 27.06 25.61 11.08
CA VAL A 722 25.99 26.02 10.16
C VAL A 722 25.91 27.54 10.02
N ASP A 723 26.22 28.29 11.08
CA ASP A 723 26.27 29.75 11.07
C ASP A 723 27.43 30.26 10.22
N ALA A 724 28.64 29.73 10.40
CA ALA A 724 29.81 30.14 9.63
C ALA A 724 29.65 29.89 8.13
N VAL A 725 29.01 28.79 7.73
CA VAL A 725 28.69 28.51 6.33
C VAL A 725 27.56 29.41 5.83
N SER A 726 26.52 29.64 6.63
CA SER A 726 25.38 30.51 6.23
C SER A 726 25.80 31.96 5.99
N VAL A 727 26.80 32.47 6.73
CA VAL A 727 27.37 33.81 6.53
C VAL A 727 27.94 33.98 5.12
N GLN A 728 28.39 32.90 4.47
CA GLN A 728 28.96 32.95 3.13
C GLN A 728 27.91 32.90 2.00
N PHE A 729 26.62 32.75 2.31
CA PHE A 729 25.58 32.62 1.29
C PHE A 729 25.51 33.83 0.35
N ASP A 730 25.60 35.05 0.87
CA ASP A 730 25.59 36.25 0.02
C ASP A 730 26.89 36.44 -0.76
N THR A 731 28.01 35.96 -0.21
CA THR A 731 29.29 35.90 -0.92
C THR A 731 29.15 35.03 -2.18
N VAL A 732 28.61 33.81 -2.05
CA VAL A 732 28.57 32.85 -3.17
C VAL A 732 27.46 33.08 -4.18
N ARG A 733 26.36 33.73 -3.76
CA ARG A 733 25.14 33.94 -4.58
C ARG A 733 25.39 34.43 -6.01
N PRO A 734 26.30 35.39 -6.30
CA PRO A 734 26.46 35.95 -7.65
C PRO A 734 26.85 34.93 -8.73
N TRP A 735 27.50 33.82 -8.37
CA TRP A 735 27.99 32.83 -9.34
C TRP A 735 27.29 31.47 -9.30
N ILE A 736 26.33 31.27 -8.38
CA ILE A 736 25.59 30.00 -8.30
C ILE A 736 24.79 29.71 -9.57
N ALA A 737 24.20 30.74 -10.20
CA ALA A 737 23.44 30.56 -11.44
C ALA A 737 24.30 30.02 -12.59
N GLU A 738 25.55 30.50 -12.72
CA GLU A 738 26.49 30.01 -13.73
C GLU A 738 26.98 28.59 -13.40
N GLN A 739 27.30 28.31 -12.13
CA GLN A 739 27.67 26.96 -11.69
C GLN A 739 26.55 25.95 -11.95
N LEU A 740 25.31 26.30 -11.61
CA LEU A 740 24.14 25.47 -11.86
C LEU A 740 23.97 25.18 -13.35
N ALA A 741 24.06 26.21 -14.21
CA ALA A 741 23.97 26.05 -15.66
C ALA A 741 25.12 25.21 -16.25
N ALA A 742 26.32 25.25 -15.64
CA ALA A 742 27.43 24.37 -16.02
C ALA A 742 27.13 22.92 -15.65
N ILE A 743 26.66 22.66 -14.43
CA ILE A 743 26.31 21.31 -13.94
C ILE A 743 25.14 20.72 -14.74
N GLN A 744 24.09 21.50 -15.01
CA GLN A 744 22.93 21.04 -15.79
C GLN A 744 23.29 20.65 -17.24
N ARG A 745 24.33 21.26 -17.82
CA ARG A 745 24.84 20.91 -19.16
C ARG A 745 25.79 19.72 -19.17
N SER A 746 26.34 19.34 -18.00
CA SER A 746 27.24 18.20 -17.89
C SER A 746 26.48 16.87 -17.89
N ASP A 747 27.15 15.77 -18.27
CA ASP A 747 26.62 14.44 -18.03
C ASP A 747 26.75 14.11 -16.54
N ARG A 748 25.61 13.87 -15.90
CA ARG A 748 25.50 13.58 -14.47
C ARG A 748 25.11 12.13 -14.19
N THR A 749 25.15 11.28 -15.21
CA THR A 749 24.87 9.85 -15.06
C THR A 749 25.90 9.23 -14.11
N PRO A 750 25.48 8.57 -13.01
CA PRO A 750 26.42 7.91 -12.11
C PRO A 750 27.23 6.83 -12.84
N ASP A 751 28.56 6.95 -12.83
CA ASP A 751 29.49 6.00 -13.46
C ASP A 751 30.18 5.08 -12.44
N TRP A 752 29.99 5.34 -11.14
CA TRP A 752 30.57 4.57 -10.04
C TRP A 752 32.09 4.45 -10.07
N ALA A 753 32.80 5.45 -10.65
CA ALA A 753 34.26 5.48 -10.73
C ALA A 753 34.93 5.30 -9.35
N GLY A 754 34.30 5.81 -8.29
CA GLY A 754 34.76 5.64 -6.92
C GLY A 754 34.79 4.17 -6.46
N TRP A 755 33.83 3.35 -6.88
CA TRP A 755 33.81 1.92 -6.57
C TRP A 755 34.94 1.18 -7.29
N ALA A 756 35.11 1.45 -8.58
CA ALA A 756 36.16 0.85 -9.40
C ALA A 756 37.58 1.16 -8.84
N SER A 757 37.80 2.40 -8.40
CA SER A 757 39.08 2.81 -7.79
C SER A 757 39.35 2.08 -6.46
N VAL A 758 38.32 1.90 -5.63
CA VAL A 758 38.42 1.13 -4.38
C VAL A 758 38.74 -0.36 -4.65
N GLU A 759 38.12 -0.97 -5.66
CA GLU A 759 38.42 -2.35 -6.04
C GLU A 759 39.84 -2.52 -6.58
N LYS A 760 40.31 -1.58 -7.41
CA LYS A 760 41.69 -1.57 -7.93
C LYS A 760 42.69 -1.53 -6.76
N VAL A 761 42.52 -0.60 -5.82
CA VAL A 761 43.37 -0.48 -4.63
C VAL A 761 43.29 -1.73 -3.76
N ARG A 762 42.09 -2.29 -3.55
CA ARG A 762 41.95 -3.54 -2.79
C ARG A 762 42.81 -4.66 -3.42
N ALA A 763 42.72 -4.83 -4.74
CA ALA A 763 43.45 -5.89 -5.44
C ALA A 763 44.97 -5.67 -5.42
N GLU A 764 45.42 -4.44 -5.71
CA GLU A 764 46.84 -4.09 -5.80
C GLU A 764 47.57 -4.23 -4.47
N TYR A 765 46.93 -3.85 -3.37
CA TYR A 765 47.52 -3.91 -2.03
C TYR A 765 47.14 -5.18 -1.25
N GLY A 766 46.53 -6.18 -1.91
CA GLY A 766 46.22 -7.49 -1.31
C GLY A 766 45.24 -7.44 -0.14
N ILE A 767 44.28 -6.52 -0.16
CA ILE A 767 43.34 -6.28 0.95
C ILE A 767 42.16 -7.26 0.86
N SER A 768 41.87 -7.96 1.97
CA SER A 768 40.82 -8.98 2.03
C SER A 768 39.43 -8.46 1.62
N SER A 769 39.10 -7.22 2.01
CA SER A 769 37.79 -6.60 1.78
C SER A 769 37.87 -5.12 1.39
N VAL A 770 36.98 -4.67 0.50
CA VAL A 770 36.77 -3.25 0.18
C VAL A 770 36.35 -2.40 1.40
N ASN A 771 35.97 -3.02 2.52
CA ASN A 771 35.66 -2.30 3.76
C ASN A 771 36.90 -1.74 4.45
N PHE A 772 38.10 -2.27 4.16
CA PHE A 772 39.38 -1.80 4.72
C PHE A 772 40.06 -0.72 3.86
N VAL A 773 39.49 -0.41 2.70
CA VAL A 773 39.85 0.75 1.88
C VAL A 773 38.88 1.88 2.22
N LYS A 774 39.39 2.98 2.77
CA LYS A 774 38.60 4.13 3.21
C LYS A 774 38.87 5.33 2.29
N PRO A 775 38.06 5.50 1.23
CA PRO A 775 38.31 6.54 0.24
C PRO A 775 37.83 7.91 0.71
N GLY A 776 38.54 8.96 0.31
CA GLY A 776 38.15 10.34 0.58
C GLY A 776 38.99 11.00 1.67
N VAL A 777 39.10 12.32 1.61
CA VAL A 777 39.84 13.12 2.60
C VAL A 777 39.27 12.96 4.00
N GLY A 778 37.94 13.03 4.14
CA GLY A 778 37.26 12.89 5.43
C GLY A 778 37.44 11.50 6.06
N GLU A 779 37.26 10.44 5.29
CA GLU A 779 37.42 9.07 5.78
C GLU A 779 38.88 8.73 6.10
N THR A 780 39.83 9.16 5.27
CA THR A 780 41.27 8.99 5.54
C THR A 780 41.68 9.72 6.82
N THR A 781 41.15 10.93 7.04
CA THR A 781 41.34 11.68 8.30
C THR A 781 40.82 10.87 9.49
N ARG A 782 39.61 10.30 9.41
CA ARG A 782 39.04 9.46 10.48
C ARG A 782 39.86 8.20 10.73
N VAL A 783 40.40 7.57 9.68
CA VAL A 783 41.30 6.42 9.80
C VAL A 783 42.56 6.79 10.57
N LEU A 784 43.21 7.88 10.17
CA LEU A 784 44.42 8.40 10.82
C LEU A 784 44.18 8.84 12.26
N LEU A 785 42.96 9.10 12.68
CA LEU A 785 42.67 9.51 14.06
C LEU A 785 42.18 8.37 14.94
N ARG A 786 41.44 7.41 14.37
CA ARG A 786 40.59 6.50 15.15
C ARG A 786 40.74 5.02 14.78
N ARG A 787 41.64 4.70 13.86
CA ARG A 787 41.91 3.33 13.41
C ARG A 787 43.41 3.02 13.44
N LEU A 788 43.75 1.82 12.97
CA LEU A 788 45.12 1.34 12.77
C LEU A 788 45.45 1.34 11.26
N PRO A 789 45.71 2.51 10.66
CA PRO A 789 46.21 2.56 9.30
C PRO A 789 47.60 1.95 9.21
N TRP A 790 47.88 1.30 8.10
CA TRP A 790 49.24 0.90 7.75
C TRP A 790 49.80 1.63 6.55
N ARG A 791 48.95 2.31 5.79
CA ARG A 791 49.34 3.12 4.63
C ARG A 791 48.24 4.12 4.27
N VAL A 792 48.66 5.25 3.73
CA VAL A 792 47.79 6.25 3.11
C VAL A 792 48.21 6.41 1.67
N LEU A 793 47.25 6.37 0.75
CA LEU A 793 47.46 6.64 -0.66
C LEU A 793 46.99 8.08 -0.94
N VAL A 794 47.79 8.86 -1.64
CA VAL A 794 47.43 10.23 -2.08
C VAL A 794 47.55 10.32 -3.59
N ARG A 795 46.64 11.06 -4.22
CA ARG A 795 46.65 11.26 -5.68
C ARG A 795 47.83 12.09 -6.15
N ASP A 796 48.22 13.06 -5.33
CA ASP A 796 49.26 14.04 -5.58
C ASP A 796 50.09 14.22 -4.31
N ALA A 797 51.41 14.32 -4.46
CA ALA A 797 52.33 14.44 -3.34
C ALA A 797 52.08 15.70 -2.50
N ASP A 798 51.70 16.81 -3.12
CA ASP A 798 51.75 18.17 -2.56
C ASP A 798 50.40 18.90 -2.61
N ALA A 799 49.33 18.26 -3.08
CA ALA A 799 48.00 18.88 -3.10
C ALA A 799 47.61 19.49 -1.74
N PRO A 800 46.98 20.70 -1.73
CA PRO A 800 46.55 21.37 -0.50
C PRO A 800 45.64 20.50 0.37
N GLU A 801 44.74 19.73 -0.24
CA GLU A 801 43.79 18.83 0.41
C GLU A 801 44.46 17.71 1.22
N HIS A 802 45.74 17.43 0.96
CA HIS A 802 46.52 16.40 1.65
C HIS A 802 47.36 16.97 2.81
N ALA A 803 47.38 18.29 3.03
CA ALA A 803 48.27 18.90 4.01
C ALA A 803 48.06 18.35 5.43
N HIS A 804 46.81 18.26 5.90
CA HIS A 804 46.52 17.67 7.22
C HIS A 804 46.68 16.14 7.20
N ILE A 805 46.43 15.47 6.08
CA ILE A 805 46.64 14.02 5.93
C ILE A 805 48.13 13.68 6.13
N ARG A 806 49.03 14.41 5.46
CA ARG A 806 50.49 14.25 5.61
C ARG A 806 50.93 14.52 7.05
N MET A 807 50.41 15.57 7.67
CA MET A 807 50.68 15.90 9.07
C MET A 807 50.27 14.76 10.02
N LEU A 808 49.04 14.25 9.88
CA LEU A 808 48.51 13.17 10.72
C LEU A 808 49.23 11.83 10.48
N ALA A 809 49.57 11.54 9.22
CA ALA A 809 50.32 10.34 8.86
C ALA A 809 51.74 10.37 9.45
N ALA A 810 52.44 11.50 9.35
CA ALA A 810 53.76 11.69 9.95
C ALA A 810 53.73 11.56 11.48
N ALA A 811 52.71 12.12 12.14
CA ALA A 811 52.55 12.01 13.60
C ALA A 811 52.34 10.56 14.09
N ARG A 812 51.85 9.66 13.21
CA ARG A 812 51.57 8.26 13.53
C ARG A 812 52.50 7.26 12.86
N ASP A 813 53.57 7.73 12.22
CA ASP A 813 54.52 6.92 11.47
C ASP A 813 53.85 6.03 10.40
N VAL A 814 52.84 6.58 9.72
CA VAL A 814 52.11 5.89 8.65
C VAL A 814 52.69 6.32 7.30
N PRO A 815 53.16 5.39 6.45
CA PRO A 815 53.71 5.74 5.15
C PRO A 815 52.63 6.34 4.23
N VAL A 816 53.00 7.39 3.52
CA VAL A 816 52.19 8.04 2.48
C VAL A 816 52.78 7.69 1.12
N GLU A 817 51.95 7.14 0.23
CA GLU A 817 52.32 6.71 -1.12
C GLU A 817 51.53 7.48 -2.17
N VAL A 818 52.19 7.90 -3.26
CA VAL A 818 51.54 8.65 -4.34
C VAL A 818 51.00 7.69 -5.40
N VAL A 819 49.70 7.73 -5.64
CA VAL A 819 48.98 6.91 -6.62
C VAL A 819 48.14 7.84 -7.51
N PRO A 820 48.66 8.28 -8.67
CA PRO A 820 48.01 9.32 -9.49
C PRO A 820 46.60 8.97 -10.01
N ASP A 821 46.29 7.68 -10.19
CA ASP A 821 45.04 7.20 -10.79
C ASP A 821 43.87 7.06 -9.78
N LEU A 822 43.97 7.65 -8.58
CA LEU A 822 42.90 7.55 -7.59
C LEU A 822 41.69 8.39 -7.98
N ALA A 823 40.48 7.81 -7.91
CA ALA A 823 39.23 8.55 -8.06
C ALA A 823 39.01 9.58 -6.92
N TYR A 824 39.71 9.41 -5.79
CA TYR A 824 39.66 10.27 -4.60
C TYR A 824 40.99 10.99 -4.40
N ALA A 825 41.00 12.09 -3.65
CA ALA A 825 42.22 12.81 -3.33
C ALA A 825 43.15 11.91 -2.52
N CYS A 826 42.61 11.18 -1.55
CA CYS A 826 43.36 10.17 -0.81
C CYS A 826 42.51 8.97 -0.37
N MET A 827 43.18 7.88 0.02
CA MET A 827 42.56 6.70 0.64
C MET A 827 43.39 6.21 1.83
N GLY A 828 42.73 5.95 2.95
CA GLY A 828 43.34 5.28 4.11
C GLY A 828 43.20 3.76 4.02
N LEU A 829 44.30 3.03 4.19
CA LEU A 829 44.30 1.57 4.21
C LEU A 829 44.43 1.05 5.64
N ILE A 830 43.49 0.22 6.06
CA ILE A 830 43.42 -0.37 7.41
C ILE A 830 43.93 -1.82 7.35
N LYS A 831 44.61 -2.29 8.40
CA LYS A 831 45.00 -3.71 8.53
C LYS A 831 43.81 -4.54 9.01
N ASP A 832 43.68 -5.74 8.46
CA ASP A 832 42.82 -6.76 9.05
C ASP A 832 43.47 -7.28 10.35
N VAL A 833 42.72 -7.29 11.45
CA VAL A 833 43.26 -7.65 12.77
C VAL A 833 43.35 -9.18 12.92
N SER A 834 42.70 -9.94 12.02
CA SER A 834 42.79 -11.41 11.97
C SER A 834 44.06 -11.93 11.28
N ASP A 835 44.87 -11.06 10.68
CA ASP A 835 46.16 -11.41 10.05
C ASP A 835 47.37 -11.25 11.02
N GLN A 836 47.13 -11.19 12.34
CA GLN A 836 48.17 -11.22 13.38
C GLN A 836 48.21 -12.54 14.16
#